data_AF-A0A8K0DRT9-F1
#
_entry.id   AF-A0A8K0DRT9-F1
#
_cell.length_a   1.000
_cell.length_b   1.000
_cell.length_c   1.000
_cell.angle_alpha   90.00
_cell.angle_beta   90.00
_cell.angle_gamma   90.00
#
_symmetry.space_group_name_H-M   'P 1'
#
loop_
_entity.id
_entity.type
_entity.pdbx_description
1 polymer ?
#
loop_
_entity_poly.entity_id
_entity_poly.type
_entity_poly.pdbx_seq_one_letter_code
_entity_poly.pdbx_strand_id
1 'polypeptide(L)'
;MTNSTHPYHPTSKPSKPSSFSTNLPWRKSNIYTLPLVLFLCISSYFFGLWQHLGVTDVRTNSNPDLTTRCNTANKIVTSATTTNQPNLDFSTHHNLNYSGAAPNKTRRAFPRCDVSYSEYTPCEHQKRSLRFSRDRLIYRERHCPGKHELLKCRVPAPYGYKNPFAWPRSRDLAWFSNVPHKELTVEKAVQNWIRSDGDRFRFPGGGTMFPNGADAYIDDIGKLINLKDGSIRTAIDTGCGVASWGAYLLSRDVLAVSFAPRDTHEAQVQFALERGVPALIGVLASKRLPYPSRAFDMAHCSRCLIPWAQYDGMFLIEIDRVLRPGGYWILSGPPINWKRHWKGWERTKESLNSEQSAIEDVAKSLCWNKLVEKDDIAIWQKPTNHLSCKVKHSQGQNPPLCPADQNPDRAWYTRMEICLTQLPEVSNDQEVAGGKLQKWPARLNSIPPRISQGTVEGVNAEAFQQDSELWKKRVSYYKSVNNQLGQPGRYRNLLDMNAYLGGFAAALVGYPVWVMNVVPVDVKVNTLGVVYERGLIGTYQNWCEAMSTYPRTYDLIHADSVFSLYKDRCEMEDILLEMDRILRPEGSVIFRDDVDMVVKIKKMIDGMEWDSQIVDHEDGPHQREKLLFAVKKYWTAPAVKTS
;
A
#
# COMPACT_ATOMS: atom_id res chain seq x y z
N MET A 1 28.14 8.50 -42.96
CA MET A 1 26.75 8.58 -43.48
C MET A 1 25.94 9.39 -42.49
N THR A 2 25.75 10.67 -42.81
CA THR A 2 25.02 11.68 -42.04
C THR A 2 23.53 11.50 -42.27
N ASN A 3 22.73 11.29 -41.21
CA ASN A 3 21.27 11.26 -41.32
C ASN A 3 20.67 12.42 -40.53
N SER A 4 20.16 13.41 -41.26
CA SER A 4 19.55 14.64 -40.80
C SER A 4 18.15 14.38 -40.25
N THR A 5 17.93 14.66 -38.97
CA THR A 5 16.59 14.71 -38.37
C THR A 5 15.95 16.08 -38.65
N HIS A 6 14.92 16.11 -39.49
CA HIS A 6 14.08 17.29 -39.69
C HIS A 6 13.22 17.58 -38.43
N PRO A 7 13.04 18.85 -38.04
CA PRO A 7 12.11 19.23 -36.98
C PRO A 7 10.66 19.19 -37.47
N TYR A 8 9.80 18.56 -36.67
CA TYR A 8 8.35 18.48 -36.89
C TYR A 8 7.68 19.82 -36.55
N HIS A 9 7.05 20.45 -37.54
CA HIS A 9 6.19 21.62 -37.36
C HIS A 9 4.71 21.20 -37.29
N PRO A 10 3.96 21.59 -36.25
CA PRO A 10 2.53 21.32 -36.17
C PRO A 10 1.75 22.29 -37.07
N THR A 11 1.13 21.77 -38.13
CA THR A 11 0.16 22.49 -38.96
C THR A 11 -1.26 22.22 -38.47
N SER A 12 -1.85 23.16 -37.72
CA SER A 12 -3.24 23.61 -37.87
C SER A 12 -3.59 24.61 -36.76
N LYS A 13 -4.04 25.80 -37.19
CA LYS A 13 -4.63 26.83 -36.33
C LYS A 13 -6.11 26.50 -36.06
N PRO A 14 -6.66 26.89 -34.90
CA PRO A 14 -8.08 26.73 -34.60
C PRO A 14 -8.95 27.70 -35.43
N SER A 15 -10.00 27.17 -36.04
CA SER A 15 -11.04 27.96 -36.71
C SER A 15 -11.90 28.70 -35.68
N LYS A 16 -12.11 30.00 -35.91
CA LYS A 16 -13.04 30.86 -35.16
C LYS A 16 -14.50 30.37 -35.31
N PRO A 17 -15.37 30.53 -34.30
CA PRO A 17 -16.78 30.21 -34.43
C PRO A 17 -17.49 31.35 -35.19
N SER A 18 -18.14 31.01 -36.30
CA SER A 18 -19.07 31.89 -37.00
C SER A 18 -20.42 31.94 -36.28
N SER A 19 -20.87 33.15 -36.00
CA SER A 19 -22.23 33.48 -35.57
C SER A 19 -23.27 33.08 -36.63
N PHE A 20 -24.27 32.30 -36.25
CA PHE A 20 -25.56 32.27 -36.95
C PHE A 20 -26.70 32.21 -35.94
N SER A 21 -27.58 33.21 -36.05
CA SER A 21 -28.81 33.40 -35.32
C SER A 21 -29.97 32.72 -36.07
N THR A 22 -30.86 32.07 -35.30
CA THR A 22 -32.32 31.91 -35.49
C THR A 22 -32.84 31.24 -36.77
N ASN A 23 -33.44 30.04 -36.66
CA ASN A 23 -34.90 29.86 -36.48
C ASN A 23 -35.42 28.41 -36.71
N LEU A 24 -36.47 28.05 -35.94
CA LEU A 24 -37.46 26.95 -36.05
C LEU A 24 -37.09 25.50 -35.66
N PRO A 25 -38.07 24.66 -35.24
CA PRO A 25 -39.31 24.92 -34.49
C PRO A 25 -39.51 23.97 -33.27
N TRP A 26 -40.32 24.42 -32.31
CA TRP A 26 -40.82 23.58 -31.21
C TRP A 26 -41.65 22.40 -31.75
N ARG A 27 -41.19 21.17 -31.54
CA ARG A 27 -41.94 19.95 -31.83
C ARG A 27 -42.59 19.45 -30.53
N LYS A 28 -43.93 19.39 -30.55
CA LYS A 28 -44.80 18.93 -29.47
C LYS A 28 -44.32 17.60 -28.88
N SER A 29 -44.07 17.58 -27.57
CA SER A 29 -43.78 16.35 -26.84
C SER A 29 -45.03 15.47 -26.75
N ASN A 30 -44.85 14.17 -26.94
CA ASN A 30 -45.91 13.18 -27.07
C ASN A 30 -46.48 12.85 -25.68
N ILE A 31 -47.60 13.49 -25.32
CA ILE A 31 -48.28 13.45 -24.00
C ILE A 31 -48.63 12.02 -23.51
N TYR A 32 -48.61 11.02 -24.39
CA TYR A 32 -48.94 9.62 -24.07
C TYR A 32 -47.77 8.78 -23.53
N THR A 33 -46.54 9.28 -23.58
CA THR A 33 -45.34 8.52 -23.16
C THR A 33 -45.16 8.47 -21.64
N LEU A 34 -45.45 9.56 -20.93
CA LEU A 34 -45.37 9.63 -19.47
C LEU A 34 -46.36 8.69 -18.74
N PRO A 35 -47.66 8.65 -19.11
CA PRO A 35 -48.61 7.75 -18.45
C PRO A 35 -48.35 6.27 -18.75
N LEU A 36 -47.79 5.94 -19.93
CA LEU A 36 -47.39 4.57 -20.28
C LEU A 36 -46.25 4.06 -19.37
N VAL A 37 -45.24 4.89 -19.12
CA VAL A 37 -44.12 4.56 -18.23
C VAL A 37 -44.62 4.39 -16.79
N LEU A 38 -45.52 5.27 -16.33
CA LEU A 38 -46.11 5.17 -15.00
C LEU A 38 -46.93 3.89 -14.83
N PHE A 39 -47.72 3.51 -15.84
CA PHE A 39 -48.51 2.28 -15.84
C PHE A 39 -47.62 1.02 -15.78
N LEU A 40 -46.51 1.00 -16.53
CA LEU A 40 -45.55 -0.11 -16.52
C LEU A 40 -44.85 -0.24 -15.16
N CYS A 41 -44.49 0.87 -14.51
CA CYS A 41 -43.91 0.83 -13.17
C CYS A 41 -44.88 0.30 -12.12
N ILE A 42 -46.16 0.70 -12.18
CA ILE A 42 -47.20 0.26 -11.24
C ILE A 42 -47.50 -1.23 -11.42
N SER A 43 -47.62 -1.70 -12.66
CA SER A 43 -47.86 -3.13 -12.94
C SER A 43 -46.68 -4.02 -12.52
N SER A 44 -45.44 -3.55 -12.68
CA SER A 44 -44.24 -4.23 -12.16
C SER A 44 -44.26 -4.39 -10.64
N TYR A 45 -44.70 -3.34 -9.93
CA TYR A 45 -44.80 -3.34 -8.47
C TYR A 45 -45.85 -4.32 -7.95
N PHE A 46 -47.04 -4.37 -8.58
CA PHE A 46 -48.09 -5.31 -8.20
C PHE A 46 -47.76 -6.76 -8.56
N PHE A 47 -47.02 -7.01 -9.64
CA PHE A 47 -46.54 -8.35 -9.98
C PHE A 47 -45.51 -8.89 -8.97
N GLY A 48 -44.63 -8.02 -8.45
CA GLY A 48 -43.69 -8.37 -7.38
C GLY A 48 -44.38 -8.64 -6.04
N LEU A 49 -45.45 -7.92 -5.72
CA LEU A 49 -46.28 -8.18 -4.54
C LEU A 49 -47.04 -9.52 -4.63
N TRP A 50 -47.49 -9.91 -5.81
CA TRP A 50 -48.22 -11.16 -6.00
C TRP A 50 -47.32 -12.41 -5.85
N GLN A 51 -46.03 -12.30 -6.18
CA GLN A 51 -45.06 -13.39 -6.00
C GLN A 51 -44.63 -13.63 -4.55
N HIS A 52 -44.87 -12.67 -3.65
CA HIS A 52 -44.49 -12.77 -2.24
C HIS A 52 -45.63 -13.18 -1.29
N LEU A 53 -46.84 -13.38 -1.81
CA LEU A 53 -47.99 -13.94 -1.07
C LEU A 53 -48.19 -15.42 -1.42
N GLY A 54 -47.18 -16.23 -1.11
CA GLY A 54 -47.23 -17.69 -1.15
C GLY A 54 -47.08 -18.28 0.26
N VAL A 55 -48.15 -18.88 0.74
CA VAL A 55 -48.39 -19.43 2.09
C VAL A 55 -47.29 -20.41 2.55
N THR A 56 -46.68 -20.17 3.71
CA THR A 56 -45.96 -21.19 4.49
C THR A 56 -46.77 -21.59 5.71
N ASP A 57 -47.28 -22.83 5.68
CA ASP A 57 -48.00 -23.47 6.78
C ASP A 57 -47.01 -23.90 7.87
N VAL A 58 -47.22 -23.43 9.09
CA VAL A 58 -46.44 -23.79 10.28
C VAL A 58 -47.19 -24.90 11.01
N ARG A 59 -46.58 -26.09 11.12
CA ARG A 59 -46.99 -27.09 12.11
C ARG A 59 -45.87 -27.33 13.11
N THR A 60 -46.13 -26.85 14.32
CA THR A 60 -45.56 -27.28 15.58
C THR A 60 -45.90 -28.75 15.86
N ASN A 61 -44.95 -29.52 16.39
CA ASN A 61 -45.26 -30.53 17.39
C ASN A 61 -44.06 -30.83 18.28
N SER A 62 -44.36 -30.85 19.58
CA SER A 62 -43.50 -31.08 20.72
C SER A 62 -43.22 -32.56 20.99
N ASN A 63 -42.02 -32.82 21.53
CA ASN A 63 -41.55 -33.96 22.34
C ASN A 63 -42.58 -34.43 23.41
N PRO A 64 -42.40 -35.59 24.12
CA PRO A 64 -41.15 -36.29 24.46
C PRO A 64 -41.20 -37.84 24.46
N ASP A 65 -40.05 -38.54 24.58
CA ASP A 65 -39.71 -39.33 25.79
C ASP A 65 -38.39 -40.11 25.74
N LEU A 66 -37.71 -40.07 26.89
CA LEU A 66 -36.90 -41.08 27.59
C LEU A 66 -36.40 -42.36 26.86
N THR A 67 -35.08 -42.60 26.89
CA THR A 67 -34.46 -43.63 27.78
C THR A 67 -32.95 -43.79 27.55
N THR A 68 -32.27 -43.78 28.68
CA THR A 68 -30.88 -44.13 28.98
C THR A 68 -30.64 -45.64 28.79
N ARG A 69 -29.48 -46.04 28.27
CA ARG A 69 -28.79 -47.28 28.68
C ARG A 69 -27.31 -47.28 28.29
N CYS A 70 -26.47 -47.25 29.32
CA CYS A 70 -25.08 -47.69 29.27
C CYS A 70 -25.02 -49.21 29.11
N ASN A 71 -23.99 -49.73 28.44
CA ASN A 71 -23.42 -51.04 28.75
C ASN A 71 -21.95 -51.11 28.36
N THR A 72 -21.13 -51.23 29.39
CA THR A 72 -19.76 -51.73 29.44
C THR A 72 -19.66 -53.19 29.01
N ALA A 73 -18.63 -53.54 28.26
CA ALA A 73 -18.10 -54.90 28.21
C ALA A 73 -16.57 -54.88 28.11
N ASN A 74 -15.93 -55.18 29.23
CA ASN A 74 -14.52 -55.54 29.32
C ASN A 74 -14.27 -56.89 28.62
N LYS A 75 -13.19 -56.99 27.84
CA LYS A 75 -12.51 -58.27 27.62
C LYS A 75 -11.01 -58.10 27.82
N ILE A 76 -10.54 -58.73 28.89
CA ILE A 76 -9.15 -59.03 29.21
C ILE A 76 -8.78 -60.31 28.44
N VAL A 77 -7.65 -60.33 27.73
CA VAL A 77 -6.82 -61.54 27.54
C VAL A 77 -5.33 -61.14 27.55
N THR A 78 -4.62 -61.83 28.44
CA THR A 78 -3.17 -61.96 28.73
C THR A 78 -2.28 -62.13 27.49
N SER A 79 -1.20 -61.36 27.33
CA SER A 79 0.20 -61.62 27.75
C SER A 79 0.81 -62.97 27.30
N ALA A 80 1.78 -62.89 26.39
CA ALA A 80 2.87 -63.86 26.25
C ALA A 80 4.18 -63.11 25.94
N THR A 81 5.15 -63.28 26.83
CA THR A 81 6.48 -62.71 26.84
C THR A 81 7.40 -63.47 25.89
N THR A 82 8.29 -62.77 25.17
CA THR A 82 9.58 -63.34 24.75
C THR A 82 10.62 -62.23 24.70
N THR A 83 11.60 -62.37 25.59
CA THR A 83 12.84 -61.59 25.68
C THR A 83 13.76 -61.92 24.51
N ASN A 84 14.38 -60.91 23.88
CA ASN A 84 15.72 -61.01 23.32
C ASN A 84 16.37 -59.61 23.23
N GLN A 85 17.67 -59.59 23.55
CA GLN A 85 18.53 -58.44 23.84
C GLN A 85 18.80 -57.51 22.63
N PRO A 86 19.25 -56.26 22.88
CA PRO A 86 19.30 -55.21 21.87
C PRO A 86 20.53 -55.35 20.96
N ASN A 87 20.27 -55.42 19.66
CA ASN A 87 21.29 -55.23 18.64
C ASN A 87 21.42 -53.71 18.42
N LEU A 88 22.57 -53.13 18.77
CA LEU A 88 22.81 -51.69 18.63
C LEU A 88 23.06 -51.37 17.15
N ASP A 89 22.12 -50.61 16.56
CA ASP A 89 22.16 -50.10 15.20
C ASP A 89 22.92 -48.75 15.17
N PHE A 90 23.97 -48.68 14.35
CA PHE A 90 24.80 -47.49 14.14
C PHE A 90 24.46 -46.76 12.84
N SER A 91 23.27 -46.97 12.28
CA SER A 91 22.80 -46.26 11.09
C SER A 91 22.24 -44.86 11.41
N THR A 92 22.54 -43.89 10.55
CA THR A 92 22.12 -42.49 10.71
C THR A 92 20.60 -42.35 10.57
N HIS A 93 19.88 -42.10 11.66
CA HIS A 93 18.41 -41.97 11.73
C HIS A 93 17.83 -40.62 11.21
N HIS A 94 18.51 -39.94 10.28
CA HIS A 94 17.94 -38.79 9.56
C HIS A 94 17.65 -39.13 8.10
N ASN A 95 16.89 -40.20 7.88
CA ASN A 95 16.15 -40.40 6.63
C ASN A 95 14.69 -40.65 6.99
N LEU A 96 13.86 -39.61 6.86
CA LEU A 96 12.41 -39.73 6.95
C LEU A 96 11.89 -40.47 5.71
N ASN A 97 12.08 -41.79 5.67
CA ASN A 97 11.30 -42.67 4.81
C ASN A 97 9.90 -42.83 5.42
N TYR A 98 8.97 -42.01 4.93
CA TYR A 98 7.58 -41.96 5.32
C TYR A 98 6.85 -43.21 4.80
N SER A 99 6.95 -44.32 5.53
CA SER A 99 6.15 -45.52 5.29
C SER A 99 5.72 -46.11 6.63
N GLY A 100 4.71 -45.50 7.24
CA GLY A 100 4.17 -45.99 8.52
C GLY A 100 3.31 -45.04 9.34
N ALA A 101 2.70 -44.00 8.76
CA ALA A 101 1.73 -43.15 9.45
C ALA A 101 0.39 -43.16 8.70
N ALA A 102 -0.69 -43.28 9.47
CA ALA A 102 -2.12 -43.36 9.09
C ALA A 102 -2.52 -42.81 7.70
N PRO A 103 -3.48 -43.46 7.01
CA PRO A 103 -3.89 -43.06 5.67
C PRO A 103 -4.45 -41.63 5.69
N ASN A 104 -3.85 -40.75 4.88
CA ASN A 104 -4.39 -39.47 4.44
C ASN A 104 -5.10 -38.61 5.50
N LYS A 105 -4.35 -37.85 6.30
CA LYS A 105 -4.75 -36.44 6.44
C LYS A 105 -4.47 -35.81 5.08
N THR A 106 -5.50 -35.76 4.23
CA THR A 106 -5.51 -35.06 2.95
C THR A 106 -4.69 -33.77 3.08
N ARG A 107 -3.71 -33.57 2.18
CA ARG A 107 -3.01 -32.27 2.09
C ARG A 107 -4.10 -31.20 2.06
N ARG A 108 -4.05 -30.24 3.00
CA ARG A 108 -5.05 -29.16 3.05
C ARG A 108 -4.95 -28.41 1.74
N ALA A 109 -5.93 -28.60 0.86
CA ALA A 109 -5.94 -27.99 -0.46
C ALA A 109 -6.51 -26.57 -0.34
N PHE A 110 -5.84 -25.62 -0.98
CA PHE A 110 -6.35 -24.25 -1.09
C PHE A 110 -6.92 -24.07 -2.50
N PRO A 111 -8.26 -24.16 -2.67
CA PRO A 111 -8.88 -24.03 -3.99
C PRO A 111 -8.64 -22.63 -4.56
N ARG A 112 -8.84 -22.49 -5.86
CA ARG A 112 -8.81 -21.18 -6.53
C ARG A 112 -10.13 -20.47 -6.27
N CYS A 113 -10.09 -19.18 -5.95
CA CYS A 113 -11.30 -18.38 -5.83
C CYS A 113 -11.95 -18.18 -7.20
N ASP A 114 -13.23 -17.79 -7.20
CA ASP A 114 -13.92 -17.35 -8.40
C ASP A 114 -13.20 -16.14 -9.05
N VAL A 115 -13.29 -16.03 -10.39
CA VAL A 115 -12.63 -14.98 -11.16
C VAL A 115 -13.06 -13.56 -10.75
N SER A 116 -14.27 -13.41 -10.21
CA SER A 116 -14.76 -12.14 -9.65
C SER A 116 -13.91 -11.60 -8.49
N TYR A 117 -13.11 -12.46 -7.83
CA TYR A 117 -12.17 -12.06 -6.79
C TYR A 117 -10.80 -11.64 -7.32
N SER A 118 -10.56 -11.64 -8.63
CA SER A 118 -9.25 -11.32 -9.22
C SER A 118 -8.68 -9.95 -8.80
N GLU A 119 -9.53 -9.01 -8.41
CA GLU A 119 -9.15 -7.69 -7.89
C GLU A 119 -9.61 -7.45 -6.45
N TYR A 120 -9.79 -8.52 -5.70
CA TYR A 120 -10.25 -8.46 -4.31
C TYR A 120 -9.21 -7.79 -3.41
N THR A 121 -9.62 -6.67 -2.80
CA THR A 121 -8.89 -5.98 -1.72
C THR A 121 -9.74 -6.07 -0.46
N PRO A 122 -9.46 -7.01 0.46
CA PRO A 122 -10.41 -7.39 1.50
C PRO A 122 -10.83 -6.21 2.37
N CYS A 123 -9.88 -5.36 2.77
CA CYS A 123 -10.13 -4.23 3.66
C CYS A 123 -10.60 -2.96 2.94
N GLU A 124 -10.55 -2.92 1.61
CA GLU A 124 -10.99 -1.79 0.78
C GLU A 124 -12.15 -2.23 -0.12
N HIS A 125 -12.87 -3.28 0.30
CA HIS A 125 -13.94 -3.89 -0.48
C HIS A 125 -15.15 -2.96 -0.62
N GLN A 126 -15.49 -2.58 -1.85
CA GLN A 126 -16.52 -1.57 -2.17
C GLN A 126 -17.86 -1.83 -1.46
N LYS A 127 -18.42 -3.03 -1.54
CA LYS A 127 -19.74 -3.32 -0.91
C LYS A 127 -19.73 -3.17 0.61
N ARG A 128 -18.57 -3.41 1.25
CA ARG A 128 -18.42 -3.25 2.70
C ARG A 128 -18.24 -1.77 3.04
N SER A 129 -17.42 -1.09 2.27
CA SER A 129 -17.10 0.33 2.41
C SER A 129 -18.37 1.19 2.41
N LEU A 130 -19.34 0.90 1.55
CA LEU A 130 -20.63 1.61 1.46
C LEU A 130 -21.51 1.56 2.72
N ARG A 131 -21.20 0.71 3.71
CA ARG A 131 -21.94 0.61 4.98
C ARG A 131 -21.51 1.65 6.02
N PHE A 132 -20.46 2.42 5.73
CA PHE A 132 -19.87 3.37 6.67
C PHE A 132 -20.19 4.83 6.28
N SER A 133 -19.94 5.76 7.23
CA SER A 133 -20.27 7.17 7.06
C SER A 133 -19.60 7.80 5.85
N ARG A 134 -20.33 8.68 5.16
CA ARG A 134 -19.77 9.52 4.09
C ARG A 134 -19.03 10.75 4.62
N ASP A 135 -19.20 11.09 5.90
CA ASP A 135 -18.44 12.16 6.56
C ASP A 135 -16.94 11.91 6.40
N ARG A 136 -16.19 12.95 6.03
CA ARG A 136 -14.73 12.91 5.83
C ARG A 136 -14.23 11.73 5.00
N LEU A 137 -15.04 11.19 4.09
CA LEU A 137 -14.72 10.00 3.30
C LEU A 137 -14.42 8.75 4.15
N ILE A 138 -14.98 8.62 5.36
CA ILE A 138 -14.77 7.44 6.25
C ILE A 138 -15.11 6.13 5.53
N TYR A 139 -16.12 6.13 4.66
CA TYR A 139 -16.47 4.98 3.82
C TYR A 139 -15.37 4.51 2.85
N ARG A 140 -14.33 5.32 2.62
CA ARG A 140 -13.14 4.95 1.82
C ARG A 140 -11.95 4.52 2.68
N GLU A 141 -12.08 4.57 4.00
CA GLU A 141 -11.08 3.99 4.89
C GLU A 141 -11.02 2.47 4.74
N ARG A 142 -9.95 1.92 5.29
CA ARG A 142 -9.79 0.50 5.55
C ARG A 142 -10.87 -0.01 6.51
N HIS A 143 -11.66 -0.96 6.02
CA HIS A 143 -12.70 -1.72 6.73
C HIS A 143 -12.53 -3.21 6.45
N CYS A 144 -11.85 -3.94 7.34
CA CYS A 144 -11.52 -5.35 7.12
C CYS A 144 -12.69 -6.30 7.36
N PRO A 145 -12.73 -7.46 6.67
CA PRO A 145 -13.61 -8.57 7.01
C PRO A 145 -13.29 -9.13 8.41
N GLY A 146 -14.32 -9.63 9.10
CA GLY A 146 -14.14 -10.42 10.33
C GLY A 146 -13.58 -11.81 10.04
N LYS A 147 -13.14 -12.53 11.08
CA LYS A 147 -12.48 -13.86 10.94
C LYS A 147 -13.30 -14.87 10.13
N HIS A 148 -14.62 -14.88 10.28
CA HIS A 148 -15.52 -15.81 9.57
C HIS A 148 -15.80 -15.41 8.11
N GLU A 149 -15.42 -14.19 7.71
CA GLU A 149 -15.62 -13.66 6.36
C GLU A 149 -14.36 -13.78 5.48
N LEU A 150 -13.25 -14.31 6.04
CA LEU A 150 -11.98 -14.48 5.33
C LEU A 150 -12.09 -15.56 4.26
N LEU A 151 -11.63 -15.23 3.05
CA LEU A 151 -11.56 -16.18 1.95
C LEU A 151 -10.50 -17.25 2.24
N LYS A 152 -10.88 -18.52 2.15
CA LYS A 152 -9.96 -19.67 2.29
C LYS A 152 -9.60 -20.26 0.92
N CYS A 153 -9.35 -19.39 -0.06
CA CYS A 153 -9.02 -19.74 -1.43
C CYS A 153 -7.95 -18.79 -2.00
N ARG A 154 -7.21 -19.25 -3.02
CA ARG A 154 -6.16 -18.47 -3.71
C ARG A 154 -6.78 -17.56 -4.75
N VAL A 155 -6.51 -16.26 -4.68
CA VAL A 155 -7.07 -15.25 -5.59
C VAL A 155 -6.47 -15.38 -6.99
N PRO A 156 -7.28 -15.52 -8.06
CA PRO A 156 -6.78 -15.69 -9.42
C PRO A 156 -6.16 -14.44 -10.01
N ALA A 157 -5.09 -14.62 -10.79
CA ALA A 157 -4.65 -13.62 -11.74
C ALA A 157 -5.64 -13.55 -12.92
N PRO A 158 -5.84 -12.37 -13.55
CA PRO A 158 -6.69 -12.23 -14.73
C PRO A 158 -6.24 -13.15 -15.86
N TYR A 159 -7.17 -13.51 -16.76
CA TYR A 159 -6.84 -14.31 -17.93
C TYR A 159 -5.77 -13.62 -18.77
N GLY A 160 -4.71 -14.38 -19.12
CA GLY A 160 -3.60 -13.88 -19.91
C GLY A 160 -2.66 -12.92 -19.17
N TYR A 161 -2.70 -12.88 -17.83
CA TYR A 161 -1.72 -12.15 -17.02
C TYR A 161 -0.29 -12.49 -17.46
N LYS A 162 0.59 -11.50 -17.56
CA LYS A 162 1.99 -11.66 -17.95
C LYS A 162 2.90 -11.09 -16.87
N ASN A 163 4.15 -11.55 -16.83
CA ASN A 163 5.15 -10.87 -16.01
C ASN A 163 5.34 -9.43 -16.49
N PRO A 164 5.46 -8.46 -15.57
CA PRO A 164 5.63 -7.06 -15.94
C PRO A 164 6.95 -6.83 -16.68
N PHE A 165 7.05 -5.71 -17.39
CA PHE A 165 8.29 -5.33 -18.05
C PHE A 165 9.42 -5.16 -17.03
N ALA A 166 10.67 -5.38 -17.43
CA ALA A 166 11.82 -5.08 -16.58
C ALA A 166 11.94 -3.56 -16.36
N TRP A 167 12.35 -3.14 -15.16
CA TRP A 167 12.69 -1.74 -14.89
C TRP A 167 13.91 -1.31 -15.73
N PRO A 168 13.96 -0.08 -16.30
CA PRO A 168 13.02 1.02 -16.16
C PRO A 168 11.85 1.02 -17.15
N ARG A 169 11.77 0.05 -18.07
CA ARG A 169 10.72 0.03 -19.10
C ARG A 169 9.31 -0.08 -18.52
N SER A 170 9.14 -0.78 -17.39
CA SER A 170 7.86 -0.84 -16.68
C SER A 170 7.36 0.51 -16.19
N ARG A 171 8.24 1.50 -15.98
CA ARG A 171 7.83 2.85 -15.57
C ARG A 171 6.80 3.43 -16.54
N ASP A 172 6.95 3.16 -17.84
CA ASP A 172 6.15 3.79 -18.89
C ASP A 172 5.19 2.81 -19.57
N LEU A 173 5.21 1.52 -19.21
CA LEU A 173 4.44 0.45 -19.86
C LEU A 173 3.85 -0.55 -18.86
N ALA A 174 2.61 -0.96 -19.10
CA ALA A 174 1.98 -2.11 -18.44
C ALA A 174 1.24 -2.97 -19.48
N TRP A 175 1.02 -4.25 -19.19
CA TRP A 175 0.21 -5.12 -20.05
C TRP A 175 -1.28 -4.86 -19.85
N PHE A 176 -2.05 -4.87 -20.95
CA PHE A 176 -3.50 -4.75 -20.87
C PHE A 176 -4.12 -5.89 -20.05
N SER A 177 -3.65 -7.12 -20.28
CA SER A 177 -4.18 -8.31 -19.60
C SER A 177 -3.92 -8.35 -18.10
N ASN A 178 -3.01 -7.50 -17.57
CA ASN A 178 -2.71 -7.47 -16.14
C ASN A 178 -3.69 -6.59 -15.36
N VAL A 179 -4.28 -5.61 -16.04
CA VAL A 179 -5.26 -4.65 -15.51
C VAL A 179 -6.29 -4.37 -16.61
N PRO A 180 -7.22 -5.31 -16.89
CA PRO A 180 -8.03 -5.30 -18.11
C PRO A 180 -9.18 -4.29 -18.11
N HIS A 181 -8.88 -3.04 -17.75
CA HIS A 181 -9.81 -1.92 -17.58
C HIS A 181 -9.47 -0.78 -18.52
N LYS A 182 -10.43 -0.32 -19.33
CA LYS A 182 -10.23 0.76 -20.32
C LYS A 182 -10.81 2.10 -19.89
N GLU A 183 -11.59 2.12 -18.82
CA GLU A 183 -12.36 3.25 -18.31
C GLU A 183 -11.46 4.48 -18.12
N LEU A 184 -10.32 4.30 -17.43
CA LEU A 184 -9.35 5.36 -17.21
C LEU A 184 -8.73 5.89 -18.52
N THR A 185 -8.54 5.04 -19.53
CA THR A 185 -8.03 5.47 -20.85
C THR A 185 -9.02 6.33 -21.62
N VAL A 186 -10.31 6.14 -21.39
CA VAL A 186 -11.38 6.93 -22.00
C VAL A 186 -11.54 8.26 -21.25
N GLU A 187 -11.66 8.21 -19.93
CA GLU A 187 -11.92 9.41 -19.12
C GLU A 187 -10.75 10.38 -19.03
N LYS A 188 -9.51 9.88 -19.07
CA LYS A 188 -8.29 10.70 -18.93
C LYS A 188 -7.52 10.83 -20.24
N ALA A 189 -8.12 10.48 -21.38
CA ALA A 189 -7.50 10.53 -22.71
C ALA A 189 -6.86 11.91 -23.00
N VAL A 190 -7.57 12.99 -22.69
CA VAL A 190 -7.15 14.38 -22.95
C VAL A 190 -6.00 14.82 -22.03
N GLN A 191 -5.84 14.19 -20.86
CA GLN A 191 -4.84 14.56 -19.85
C GLN A 191 -3.51 13.84 -20.04
N ASN A 192 -3.39 12.94 -21.04
CA ASN A 192 -2.21 12.12 -21.29
C ASN A 192 -1.74 11.31 -20.06
N TRP A 193 -2.66 10.84 -19.20
CA TRP A 193 -2.27 9.99 -18.06
C TRP A 193 -1.87 8.58 -18.52
N ILE A 194 -2.67 8.03 -19.42
CA ILE A 194 -2.57 6.66 -19.90
C ILE A 194 -3.10 6.61 -21.35
N ARG A 195 -2.47 5.81 -22.20
CA ARG A 195 -2.92 5.52 -23.57
C ARG A 195 -2.99 4.01 -23.77
N SER A 196 -4.05 3.53 -24.40
CA SER A 196 -4.14 2.14 -24.86
C SER A 196 -3.35 1.99 -26.16
N ASP A 197 -2.48 0.99 -26.23
CA ASP A 197 -1.58 0.69 -27.36
C ASP A 197 -1.61 -0.82 -27.62
N GLY A 198 -2.65 -1.30 -28.31
CA GLY A 198 -2.86 -2.72 -28.58
C GLY A 198 -3.00 -3.55 -27.30
N ASP A 199 -2.01 -4.41 -27.03
CA ASP A 199 -1.95 -5.28 -25.86
C ASP A 199 -1.30 -4.63 -24.63
N ARG A 200 -1.05 -3.31 -24.68
CA ARG A 200 -0.32 -2.54 -23.65
C ARG A 200 -1.05 -1.26 -23.28
N PHE A 201 -0.73 -0.78 -22.09
CA PHE A 201 -0.91 0.60 -21.69
C PHE A 201 0.41 1.34 -21.71
N ARG A 202 0.37 2.61 -22.11
CA ARG A 202 1.51 3.54 -22.11
C ARG A 202 1.23 4.72 -21.19
N PHE A 203 2.21 5.06 -20.36
CA PHE A 203 2.13 6.14 -19.36
C PHE A 203 3.15 7.21 -19.74
N PRO A 204 2.76 8.28 -20.45
CA PRO A 204 3.72 9.30 -20.90
C PRO A 204 4.08 10.30 -19.78
N GLY A 205 3.66 10.04 -18.54
CA GLY A 205 3.91 10.91 -17.40
C GLY A 205 3.03 12.17 -17.36
N GLY A 206 2.01 12.28 -18.21
CA GLY A 206 1.11 13.42 -18.24
C GLY A 206 0.24 13.52 -16.98
N GLY A 207 -0.16 14.76 -16.67
CA GLY A 207 -1.01 15.10 -15.54
C GLY A 207 -1.79 16.37 -15.83
N THR A 208 -2.91 16.57 -15.15
CA THR A 208 -3.71 17.79 -15.33
C THR A 208 -2.92 19.05 -14.97
N MET A 209 -2.07 18.96 -13.96
CA MET A 209 -1.20 20.06 -13.51
C MET A 209 0.20 20.04 -14.12
N PHE A 210 0.50 19.03 -14.93
CA PHE A 210 1.81 18.90 -15.59
C PHE A 210 1.61 18.40 -17.03
N PRO A 211 1.06 19.27 -17.91
CA PRO A 211 0.75 18.92 -19.30
C PRO A 211 1.99 18.57 -20.13
N ASN A 212 3.16 19.09 -19.73
CA ASN A 212 4.46 18.78 -20.34
C ASN A 212 5.11 17.50 -19.76
N GLY A 213 4.41 16.79 -18.89
CA GLY A 213 4.88 15.58 -18.23
C GLY A 213 5.47 15.81 -16.84
N ALA A 214 5.47 14.75 -16.03
CA ALA A 214 5.92 14.76 -14.64
C ALA A 214 7.40 15.15 -14.48
N ASP A 215 8.27 14.78 -15.43
CA ASP A 215 9.69 15.13 -15.37
C ASP A 215 9.93 16.64 -15.43
N ALA A 216 9.30 17.33 -16.38
CA ALA A 216 9.39 18.79 -16.52
C ALA A 216 8.82 19.51 -15.29
N TYR A 217 7.72 18.97 -14.73
CA TYR A 217 7.14 19.49 -13.49
C TYR A 217 8.05 19.33 -12.28
N ILE A 218 8.74 18.18 -12.16
CA ILE A 218 9.76 17.97 -11.12
C ILE A 218 10.94 18.92 -11.32
N ASP A 219 11.33 19.21 -12.56
CA ASP A 219 12.36 20.22 -12.85
C ASP A 219 11.90 21.65 -12.46
N ASP A 220 10.63 21.97 -12.65
CA ASP A 220 10.07 23.26 -12.20
C ASP A 220 10.07 23.36 -10.66
N ILE A 221 9.73 22.30 -9.94
CA ILE A 221 9.90 22.23 -8.48
C ILE A 221 11.39 22.36 -8.12
N GLY A 222 12.29 21.70 -8.86
CA GLY A 222 13.73 21.74 -8.64
C GLY A 222 14.39 23.10 -8.87
N LYS A 223 13.70 24.04 -9.54
CA LYS A 223 14.12 25.45 -9.65
C LYS A 223 13.71 26.27 -8.41
N LEU A 224 12.75 25.78 -7.63
CA LEU A 224 12.18 26.45 -6.46
C LEU A 224 12.80 25.95 -5.14
N ILE A 225 13.09 24.65 -5.07
CA ILE A 225 13.76 24.00 -3.94
C ILE A 225 14.81 23.01 -4.44
N ASN A 226 15.83 22.72 -3.62
CA ASN A 226 16.91 21.83 -4.02
C ASN A 226 16.50 20.36 -3.92
N LEU A 227 16.31 19.70 -5.05
CA LEU A 227 16.03 18.26 -5.14
C LEU A 227 17.28 17.39 -5.37
N LYS A 228 18.47 17.99 -5.48
CA LYS A 228 19.70 17.31 -5.97
C LYS A 228 20.76 17.10 -4.91
N ASP A 229 20.69 17.81 -3.78
CA ASP A 229 21.73 17.72 -2.75
C ASP A 229 21.55 16.56 -1.76
N GLY A 230 20.52 15.73 -1.94
CA GLY A 230 20.24 14.60 -1.05
C GLY A 230 19.60 14.97 0.28
N SER A 231 19.19 16.23 0.48
CA SER A 231 18.41 16.65 1.66
C SER A 231 16.99 16.08 1.65
N ILE A 232 16.40 15.93 0.47
CA ILE A 232 15.10 15.29 0.24
C ILE A 232 15.35 13.87 -0.26
N ARG A 233 14.88 12.87 0.49
CA ARG A 233 15.02 11.45 0.13
C ARG A 233 13.68 10.72 0.10
N THR A 234 12.79 11.06 1.03
CA THR A 234 11.48 10.41 1.19
C THR A 234 10.37 11.41 0.99
N ALA A 235 9.37 11.04 0.19
CA ALA A 235 8.21 11.87 -0.09
C ALA A 235 6.89 11.12 0.10
N ILE A 236 5.82 11.85 0.40
CA ILE A 236 4.45 11.33 0.42
C ILE A 236 3.61 12.05 -0.64
N ASP A 237 2.91 11.28 -1.46
CA ASP A 237 2.12 11.79 -2.60
C ASP A 237 0.64 11.42 -2.42
N THR A 238 -0.16 12.43 -2.05
CA THR A 238 -1.58 12.26 -1.72
C THR A 238 -2.45 12.47 -2.96
N GLY A 239 -3.36 11.54 -3.23
CA GLY A 239 -4.21 11.62 -4.44
C GLY A 239 -3.40 11.41 -5.72
N CYS A 240 -2.47 10.46 -5.69
CA CYS A 240 -1.40 10.26 -6.67
C CYS A 240 -1.85 9.91 -8.10
N GLY A 241 -3.12 9.54 -8.32
CA GLY A 241 -3.56 8.99 -9.59
C GLY A 241 -2.80 7.70 -9.91
N VAL A 242 -2.22 7.63 -11.11
CA VAL A 242 -1.31 6.54 -11.54
C VAL A 242 0.14 6.72 -11.04
N ALA A 243 0.37 7.59 -10.04
CA ALA A 243 1.66 7.86 -9.42
C ALA A 243 2.77 8.34 -10.36
N SER A 244 2.42 9.13 -11.40
CA SER A 244 3.41 9.66 -12.36
C SER A 244 4.49 10.51 -11.67
N TRP A 245 4.11 11.34 -10.70
CA TRP A 245 5.09 12.15 -9.96
C TRP A 245 6.09 11.26 -9.20
N GLY A 246 5.58 10.30 -8.41
CA GLY A 246 6.43 9.33 -7.71
C GLY A 246 7.32 8.50 -8.64
N ALA A 247 6.80 8.10 -9.81
CA ALA A 247 7.53 7.31 -10.80
C ALA A 247 8.75 8.06 -11.39
N TYR A 248 8.62 9.37 -11.63
CA TYR A 248 9.67 10.18 -12.23
C TYR A 248 10.64 10.75 -11.18
N LEU A 249 10.19 10.94 -9.93
CA LEU A 249 11.07 11.30 -8.80
C LEU A 249 12.17 10.28 -8.52
N LEU A 250 11.96 9.01 -8.88
CA LEU A 250 12.98 7.97 -8.77
C LEU A 250 14.27 8.32 -9.52
N SER A 251 14.18 9.10 -10.61
CA SER A 251 15.37 9.59 -11.34
C SER A 251 16.20 10.59 -10.54
N ARG A 252 15.65 11.14 -9.45
CA ARG A 252 16.27 12.15 -8.57
C ARG A 252 16.64 11.55 -7.21
N ASP A 253 16.69 10.22 -7.11
CA ASP A 253 16.91 9.50 -5.86
C ASP A 253 15.93 9.89 -4.73
N VAL A 254 14.69 10.24 -5.09
CA VAL A 254 13.61 10.48 -4.14
C VAL A 254 12.61 9.33 -4.20
N LEU A 255 12.41 8.65 -3.07
CA LEU A 255 11.40 7.61 -2.91
C LEU A 255 10.09 8.22 -2.44
N ALA A 256 9.09 8.26 -3.32
CA ALA A 256 7.74 8.65 -2.95
C ALA A 256 6.91 7.42 -2.55
N VAL A 257 6.14 7.55 -1.46
CA VAL A 257 5.01 6.66 -1.18
C VAL A 257 3.74 7.34 -1.69
N SER A 258 3.25 6.86 -2.83
CA SER A 258 2.03 7.36 -3.46
C SER A 258 0.80 6.64 -2.92
N PHE A 259 -0.25 7.38 -2.56
CA PHE A 259 -1.49 6.72 -2.15
C PHE A 259 -2.74 7.48 -2.61
N ALA A 260 -3.78 6.69 -2.89
CA ALA A 260 -5.10 7.15 -3.25
C ALA A 260 -6.13 6.11 -2.77
N PRO A 261 -7.39 6.51 -2.56
CA PRO A 261 -8.44 5.56 -2.20
C PRO A 261 -8.65 4.57 -3.35
N ARG A 262 -9.27 3.41 -3.05
CA ARG A 262 -9.71 2.49 -4.11
C ARG A 262 -10.66 3.26 -5.04
N ASP A 263 -10.23 3.40 -6.29
CA ASP A 263 -10.90 4.25 -7.27
C ASP A 263 -12.22 3.62 -7.76
N THR A 264 -13.18 4.47 -8.12
CA THR A 264 -14.42 4.11 -8.81
C THR A 264 -14.19 3.81 -10.29
N HIS A 265 -13.12 4.33 -10.89
CA HIS A 265 -12.75 4.08 -12.30
C HIS A 265 -11.83 2.87 -12.49
N GLU A 266 -11.65 2.10 -11.41
CA GLU A 266 -10.88 0.86 -11.33
C GLU A 266 -9.36 1.07 -11.59
N ALA A 267 -8.53 0.61 -10.65
CA ALA A 267 -7.09 0.35 -10.84
C ALA A 267 -6.03 1.49 -10.91
N GLN A 268 -6.30 2.75 -10.52
CA GLN A 268 -5.25 3.81 -10.52
C GLN A 268 -3.95 3.41 -9.77
N VAL A 269 -4.07 3.03 -8.49
CA VAL A 269 -2.93 2.57 -7.67
C VAL A 269 -2.39 1.23 -8.18
N GLN A 270 -3.26 0.36 -8.70
CA GLN A 270 -2.84 -0.92 -9.30
C GLN A 270 -1.94 -0.69 -10.52
N PHE A 271 -2.20 0.31 -11.37
CA PHE A 271 -1.29 0.68 -12.46
C PHE A 271 0.07 1.15 -11.94
N ALA A 272 0.12 1.94 -10.87
CA ALA A 272 1.38 2.36 -10.27
C ALA A 272 2.21 1.14 -9.81
N LEU A 273 1.57 0.22 -9.09
CA LEU A 273 2.19 -1.02 -8.61
C LEU A 273 2.63 -1.90 -9.78
N GLU A 274 1.82 -1.99 -10.84
CA GLU A 274 2.11 -2.76 -12.04
C GLU A 274 3.35 -2.25 -12.78
N ARG A 275 3.55 -0.94 -12.78
CA ARG A 275 4.71 -0.24 -13.37
C ARG A 275 5.97 -0.30 -12.50
N GLY A 276 5.85 -0.77 -11.26
CA GLY A 276 6.94 -0.89 -10.31
C GLY A 276 7.23 0.41 -9.53
N VAL A 277 6.18 1.17 -9.24
CA VAL A 277 6.21 2.43 -8.48
C VAL A 277 5.64 2.18 -7.07
N PRO A 278 6.29 2.65 -5.99
CA PRO A 278 5.78 2.44 -4.64
C PRO A 278 4.43 3.12 -4.43
N ALA A 279 3.40 2.34 -4.12
CA ALA A 279 2.08 2.88 -3.83
C ALA A 279 1.27 2.02 -2.85
N LEU A 280 0.27 2.61 -2.21
CA LEU A 280 -0.67 1.94 -1.32
C LEU A 280 -2.09 2.47 -1.55
N ILE A 281 -3.08 1.66 -1.18
CA ILE A 281 -4.47 2.16 -1.09
C ILE A 281 -4.61 2.88 0.25
N GLY A 282 -5.11 4.11 0.23
CA GLY A 282 -5.28 4.88 1.46
C GLY A 282 -6.04 6.18 1.24
N VAL A 283 -6.48 6.81 2.33
CA VAL A 283 -7.21 8.07 2.30
C VAL A 283 -6.92 8.87 3.56
N LEU A 284 -6.90 10.19 3.45
CA LEU A 284 -6.97 11.10 4.59
C LEU A 284 -8.45 11.26 4.97
N ALA A 285 -8.85 10.73 6.14
CA ALA A 285 -10.25 10.68 6.58
C ALA A 285 -10.40 10.94 8.09
N SER A 286 -10.55 9.91 8.92
CA SER A 286 -10.66 10.03 10.39
C SER A 286 -9.49 9.41 11.17
N LYS A 287 -8.66 8.59 10.51
CA LYS A 287 -7.50 7.90 11.09
C LYS A 287 -6.19 8.47 10.56
N ARG A 288 -5.15 8.42 11.40
CA ARG A 288 -3.77 8.75 11.04
C ARG A 288 -3.30 7.85 9.89
N LEU A 289 -2.48 8.40 9.01
CA LEU A 289 -1.75 7.64 8.01
C LEU A 289 -0.78 6.67 8.71
N PRO A 290 -0.57 5.44 8.20
CA PRO A 290 0.17 4.38 8.87
C PRO A 290 1.70 4.57 8.85
N TYR A 291 2.14 5.81 9.08
CA TYR A 291 3.53 6.25 9.13
C TYR A 291 3.84 6.88 10.50
N PRO A 292 5.08 6.77 10.98
CA PRO A 292 5.51 7.44 12.20
C PRO A 292 5.53 8.95 11.99
N SER A 293 5.66 9.71 13.07
CA SER A 293 5.93 11.14 12.94
C SER A 293 7.30 11.37 12.30
N ARG A 294 7.47 12.52 11.62
CA ARG A 294 8.75 12.92 11.01
C ARG A 294 9.29 11.86 10.01
N ALA A 295 8.40 11.25 9.23
CA ALA A 295 8.71 10.20 8.26
C ALA A 295 9.16 10.74 6.89
N PHE A 296 8.65 11.88 6.43
CA PHE A 296 8.89 12.36 5.07
C PHE A 296 9.64 13.70 5.05
N ASP A 297 10.51 13.89 4.05
CA ASP A 297 11.19 15.17 3.80
C ASP A 297 10.31 16.12 2.97
N MET A 298 9.37 15.56 2.20
CA MET A 298 8.49 16.29 1.32
C MET A 298 7.08 15.66 1.26
N ALA A 299 6.04 16.49 1.22
CA ALA A 299 4.66 16.09 1.00
C ALA A 299 4.12 16.80 -0.24
N HIS A 300 3.37 16.08 -1.08
CA HIS A 300 2.89 16.60 -2.35
C HIS A 300 1.41 16.28 -2.57
N CYS A 301 0.70 17.26 -3.11
CA CYS A 301 -0.63 17.11 -3.68
C CYS A 301 -0.72 17.92 -4.98
N SER A 302 -1.14 17.26 -6.06
CA SER A 302 -1.50 17.91 -7.31
C SER A 302 -2.97 17.65 -7.61
N ARG A 303 -3.84 18.65 -7.37
CA ARG A 303 -5.30 18.56 -7.58
C ARG A 303 -5.92 17.32 -6.92
N CYS A 304 -5.50 17.02 -5.69
CA CYS A 304 -5.89 15.81 -4.95
C CYS A 304 -7.32 15.85 -4.36
N LEU A 305 -8.03 16.98 -4.46
CA LEU A 305 -9.40 17.17 -3.94
C LEU A 305 -9.54 16.97 -2.42
N ILE A 306 -8.43 17.08 -1.69
CA ILE A 306 -8.42 17.03 -0.23
C ILE A 306 -8.79 18.43 0.29
N PRO A 307 -9.83 18.58 1.12
CA PRO A 307 -10.23 19.88 1.62
C PRO A 307 -9.33 20.30 2.79
N TRP A 308 -8.11 20.71 2.47
CA TRP A 308 -7.00 20.94 3.41
C TRP A 308 -7.34 21.84 4.60
N ALA A 309 -8.20 22.83 4.41
CA ALA A 309 -8.60 23.78 5.45
C ALA A 309 -9.87 23.39 6.23
N GLN A 310 -10.61 22.36 5.78
CA GLN A 310 -11.82 21.93 6.48
C GLN A 310 -11.49 21.12 7.74
N TYR A 311 -12.50 20.92 8.59
CA TYR A 311 -12.39 20.14 9.83
C TYR A 311 -11.25 20.66 10.72
N ASP A 312 -11.18 21.99 10.89
CA ASP A 312 -10.17 22.70 11.67
C ASP A 312 -8.72 22.37 11.23
N GLY A 313 -8.53 22.15 9.92
CA GLY A 313 -7.20 21.86 9.36
C GLY A 313 -6.69 20.45 9.65
N MET A 314 -7.54 19.53 10.12
CA MET A 314 -7.17 18.16 10.51
C MET A 314 -6.24 17.44 9.51
N PHE A 315 -6.49 17.60 8.20
CA PHE A 315 -5.67 16.95 7.18
C PHE A 315 -4.27 17.56 7.05
N LEU A 316 -4.14 18.89 7.18
CA LEU A 316 -2.82 19.53 7.22
C LEU A 316 -2.07 19.23 8.53
N ILE A 317 -2.79 19.09 9.64
CA ILE A 317 -2.21 18.63 10.93
C ILE A 317 -1.62 17.23 10.78
N GLU A 318 -2.29 16.32 10.07
CA GLU A 318 -1.75 14.98 9.82
C GLU A 318 -0.53 15.00 8.90
N ILE A 319 -0.52 15.86 7.87
CA ILE A 319 0.69 16.09 7.07
C ILE A 319 1.81 16.67 7.94
N ASP A 320 1.53 17.62 8.83
CA ASP A 320 2.50 18.16 9.77
C ASP A 320 3.12 17.06 10.63
N ARG A 321 2.31 16.15 11.19
CA ARG A 321 2.81 15.05 12.00
C ARG A 321 3.82 14.20 11.24
N VAL A 322 3.52 13.79 10.01
CA VAL A 322 4.40 12.89 9.22
C VAL A 322 5.53 13.62 8.51
N LEU A 323 5.44 14.94 8.32
CA LEU A 323 6.48 15.75 7.69
C LEU A 323 7.59 16.07 8.71
N ARG A 324 8.84 15.93 8.28
CA ARG A 324 10.01 16.26 9.10
C ARG A 324 10.10 17.76 9.38
N PRO A 325 10.69 18.16 10.51
CA PRO A 325 11.03 19.56 10.73
C PRO A 325 11.94 20.08 9.62
N GLY A 326 11.61 21.22 9.03
CA GLY A 326 12.25 21.77 7.84
C GLY A 326 11.79 21.17 6.51
N GLY A 327 10.90 20.18 6.51
CA GLY A 327 10.36 19.54 5.32
C GLY A 327 9.41 20.44 4.52
N TYR A 328 9.17 20.07 3.27
CA TYR A 328 8.39 20.87 2.33
C TYR A 328 7.00 20.28 2.08
N TRP A 329 5.99 21.14 1.99
CA TRP A 329 4.68 20.77 1.46
C TRP A 329 4.43 21.51 0.14
N ILE A 330 4.08 20.76 -0.89
CA ILE A 330 3.84 21.26 -2.24
C ILE A 330 2.37 21.03 -2.59
N LEU A 331 1.68 22.12 -2.90
CA LEU A 331 0.31 22.09 -3.42
C LEU A 331 0.31 22.64 -4.84
N SER A 332 -0.26 21.88 -5.77
CA SER A 332 -0.41 22.27 -7.16
C SER A 332 -1.85 22.13 -7.65
N GLY A 333 -2.29 23.09 -8.45
CA GLY A 333 -3.67 23.18 -8.94
C GLY A 333 -4.60 23.95 -8.00
N PRO A 334 -5.93 23.89 -8.23
CA PRO A 334 -6.90 24.68 -7.48
C PRO A 334 -6.69 24.54 -5.96
N PRO A 335 -6.63 25.64 -5.19
CA PRO A 335 -6.88 27.01 -5.64
C PRO A 335 -5.64 27.80 -6.11
N ILE A 336 -4.43 27.24 -6.10
CA ILE A 336 -3.19 27.94 -6.46
C ILE A 336 -3.27 28.48 -7.88
N ASN A 337 -2.88 29.75 -8.10
CA ASN A 337 -2.98 30.44 -9.40
C ASN A 337 -4.43 30.63 -9.93
N TRP A 338 -5.43 30.64 -9.05
CA TRP A 338 -6.83 30.83 -9.43
C TRP A 338 -7.09 32.11 -10.25
N LYS A 339 -6.31 33.18 -10.02
CA LYS A 339 -6.44 34.45 -10.74
C LYS A 339 -6.37 34.27 -12.26
N ARG A 340 -5.56 33.30 -12.71
CA ARG A 340 -5.40 32.94 -14.13
C ARG A 340 -6.40 31.89 -14.60
N HIS A 341 -6.74 30.92 -13.75
CA HIS A 341 -7.42 29.69 -14.18
C HIS A 341 -8.91 29.58 -13.79
N TRP A 342 -9.47 30.49 -12.98
CA TRP A 342 -10.82 30.38 -12.43
C TRP A 342 -11.91 30.03 -13.47
N LYS A 343 -11.86 30.62 -14.67
CA LYS A 343 -12.81 30.33 -15.77
C LYS A 343 -12.75 28.87 -16.23
N GLY A 344 -11.54 28.31 -16.36
CA GLY A 344 -11.33 26.94 -16.82
C GLY A 344 -11.63 25.88 -15.76
N TRP A 345 -11.83 26.30 -14.51
CA TRP A 345 -12.24 25.41 -13.42
C TRP A 345 -13.72 25.50 -13.08
N GLU A 346 -14.48 26.33 -13.81
CA GLU A 346 -15.92 26.51 -13.60
C GLU A 346 -16.26 26.90 -12.14
N ARG A 347 -15.39 27.71 -11.52
CA ARG A 347 -15.54 28.18 -10.14
C ARG A 347 -15.40 29.70 -10.05
N THR A 348 -16.07 30.30 -9.07
CA THR A 348 -16.00 31.75 -8.85
C THR A 348 -14.65 32.16 -8.26
N LYS A 349 -14.24 33.41 -8.53
CA LYS A 349 -13.01 33.98 -7.96
C LYS A 349 -13.06 33.99 -6.44
N GLU A 350 -14.22 34.33 -5.89
CA GLU A 350 -14.47 34.44 -4.45
C GLU A 350 -14.33 33.07 -3.78
N SER A 351 -14.87 32.01 -4.38
CA SER A 351 -14.76 30.65 -3.87
C SER A 351 -13.31 30.18 -3.82
N LEU A 352 -12.55 30.40 -4.91
CA LEU A 352 -11.14 29.98 -4.98
C LEU A 352 -10.24 30.81 -4.07
N ASN A 353 -10.47 32.13 -4.00
CA ASN A 353 -9.74 33.00 -3.08
C ASN A 353 -9.99 32.63 -1.61
N SER A 354 -11.25 32.35 -1.26
CA SER A 354 -11.64 31.91 0.08
C SER A 354 -10.97 30.57 0.44
N GLU A 355 -10.98 29.61 -0.48
CA GLU A 355 -10.32 28.32 -0.28
C GLU A 355 -8.80 28.47 -0.10
N GLN A 356 -8.13 29.27 -0.96
CA GLN A 356 -6.69 29.52 -0.81
C GLN A 356 -6.37 30.21 0.51
N SER A 357 -7.15 31.24 0.88
CA SER A 357 -6.94 31.99 2.12
C SER A 357 -7.09 31.08 3.34
N ALA A 358 -8.12 30.21 3.36
CA ALA A 358 -8.32 29.26 4.44
C ALA A 358 -7.17 28.25 4.56
N ILE A 359 -6.63 27.76 3.43
CA ILE A 359 -5.45 26.88 3.43
C ILE A 359 -4.23 27.60 4.00
N GLU A 360 -4.01 28.85 3.58
CA GLU A 360 -2.89 29.66 4.07
C GLU A 360 -3.02 29.97 5.56
N ASP A 361 -4.23 30.18 6.07
CA ASP A 361 -4.47 30.45 7.48
C ASP A 361 -4.24 29.21 8.35
N VAL A 362 -4.60 28.02 7.87
CA VAL A 362 -4.22 26.76 8.54
C VAL A 362 -2.70 26.56 8.49
N ALA A 363 -2.04 26.78 7.36
CA ALA A 363 -0.58 26.66 7.28
C ALA A 363 0.12 27.63 8.26
N LYS A 364 -0.35 28.88 8.36
CA LYS A 364 0.15 29.87 9.35
C LYS A 364 -0.11 29.42 10.78
N SER A 365 -1.27 28.82 11.06
CA SER A 365 -1.59 28.32 12.41
C SER A 365 -0.73 27.13 12.83
N LEU A 366 -0.18 26.38 11.87
CA LEU A 366 0.84 25.36 12.09
C LEU A 366 2.27 25.92 12.11
N CYS A 367 2.42 27.25 12.11
CA CYS A 367 3.70 27.97 12.05
C CYS A 367 4.52 27.68 10.78
N TRP A 368 3.89 27.25 9.69
CA TRP A 368 4.58 27.03 8.42
C TRP A 368 4.82 28.34 7.68
N ASN A 369 5.94 28.40 6.97
CA ASN A 369 6.31 29.53 6.13
C ASN A 369 6.00 29.21 4.67
N LYS A 370 5.25 30.07 3.99
CA LYS A 370 5.09 30.00 2.54
C LYS A 370 6.37 30.51 1.88
N LEU A 371 7.11 29.63 1.23
CA LEU A 371 8.39 29.97 0.60
C LEU A 371 8.20 30.63 -0.76
N VAL A 372 7.32 30.04 -1.57
CA VAL A 372 7.10 30.50 -2.94
C VAL A 372 5.73 30.08 -3.44
N GLU A 373 5.13 30.94 -4.24
CA GLU A 373 4.05 30.60 -5.18
C GLU A 373 4.49 31.08 -6.55
N LYS A 374 4.63 30.15 -7.49
CA LYS A 374 5.03 30.43 -8.86
C LYS A 374 4.24 29.55 -9.80
N ASP A 375 3.57 30.20 -10.76
CA ASP A 375 2.65 29.53 -11.68
C ASP A 375 1.68 28.63 -10.87
N ASP A 376 1.52 27.38 -11.27
CA ASP A 376 0.59 26.45 -10.62
C ASP A 376 1.18 25.71 -9.40
N ILE A 377 2.28 26.19 -8.82
CA ILE A 377 2.99 25.55 -7.72
C ILE A 377 3.09 26.51 -6.54
N ALA A 378 2.66 26.07 -5.37
CA ALA A 378 2.97 26.72 -4.10
C ALA A 378 3.68 25.77 -3.15
N ILE A 379 4.71 26.27 -2.46
CA ILE A 379 5.57 25.51 -1.55
C ILE A 379 5.60 26.19 -0.18
N TRP A 380 5.28 25.42 0.84
CA TRP A 380 5.45 25.77 2.25
C TRP A 380 6.56 24.94 2.88
N GLN A 381 7.13 25.48 3.94
CA GLN A 381 8.12 24.77 4.75
C GLN A 381 7.68 24.73 6.20
N LYS A 382 7.67 23.52 6.75
CA LYS A 382 7.48 23.27 8.18
C LYS A 382 8.68 23.82 8.96
N PRO A 383 8.50 24.47 10.11
CA PRO A 383 9.62 24.97 10.90
C PRO A 383 10.56 23.84 11.34
N THR A 384 11.84 24.16 11.55
CA THR A 384 12.87 23.19 11.99
C THR A 384 12.70 22.76 13.44
N ASN A 385 11.99 23.54 14.25
CA ASN A 385 11.60 23.22 15.62
C ASN A 385 10.34 24.03 16.00
N HIS A 386 9.75 23.75 17.17
CA HIS A 386 8.58 24.48 17.65
C HIS A 386 8.91 25.50 18.77
N LEU A 387 10.16 25.92 18.96
CA LEU A 387 10.53 26.78 20.09
C LEU A 387 9.71 28.10 20.10
N SER A 388 9.65 28.80 18.98
CA SER A 388 8.84 30.02 18.82
C SER A 388 7.34 29.74 18.62
N CYS A 389 7.02 28.57 18.05
CA CYS A 389 5.64 28.16 17.77
C CYS A 389 4.88 27.83 19.06
N LYS A 390 5.48 27.04 19.95
CA LYS A 390 4.89 26.64 21.25
C LYS A 390 4.46 27.84 22.09
N VAL A 391 5.25 28.93 22.08
CA VAL A 391 4.90 30.17 22.81
C VAL A 391 3.55 30.71 22.32
N LYS A 392 3.32 30.78 21.01
CA LYS A 392 2.06 31.31 20.46
C LYS A 392 0.86 30.41 20.80
N HIS A 393 1.04 29.09 20.74
CA HIS A 393 -0.02 28.14 21.10
C HIS A 393 -0.32 28.12 22.60
N SER A 394 0.71 28.28 23.45
CA SER A 394 0.53 28.43 24.89
C SER A 394 -0.25 29.70 25.28
N GLN A 395 -0.28 30.70 24.39
CA GLN A 395 -1.05 31.94 24.53
C GLN A 395 -2.47 31.85 23.95
N GLY A 396 -2.95 30.64 23.63
CA GLY A 396 -4.34 30.41 23.20
C GLY A 396 -4.54 30.39 21.67
N GLN A 397 -3.47 30.30 20.87
CA GLN A 397 -3.60 30.12 19.42
C GLN A 397 -4.07 28.69 19.08
N ASN A 398 -5.09 28.57 18.24
CA ASN A 398 -5.54 27.29 17.70
C ASN A 398 -4.66 26.85 16.50
N PRO A 399 -4.44 25.53 16.31
CA PRO A 399 -4.87 24.44 17.18
C PRO A 399 -4.05 24.35 18.48
N PRO A 400 -4.59 23.80 19.59
CA PRO A 400 -3.81 23.58 20.81
C PRO A 400 -2.69 22.55 20.56
N LEU A 401 -1.68 22.53 21.43
CA LEU A 401 -0.67 21.46 21.42
C LEU A 401 -1.32 20.14 21.85
N CYS A 402 -0.93 19.04 21.21
CA CYS A 402 -1.35 17.71 21.65
C CYS A 402 -0.78 17.38 23.04
N PRO A 403 -1.41 16.48 23.82
CA PRO A 403 -0.89 16.05 25.11
C PRO A 403 0.55 15.53 25.03
N ALA A 404 1.38 15.86 26.02
CA ALA A 404 2.81 15.54 26.01
C ALA A 404 3.10 14.04 26.15
N ASP A 405 2.18 13.28 26.75
CA ASP A 405 2.23 11.82 26.91
C ASP A 405 1.76 11.06 25.65
N GLN A 406 1.19 11.77 24.67
CA GLN A 406 0.73 11.15 23.44
C GLN A 406 1.90 10.75 22.56
N ASN A 407 2.00 9.45 22.22
CA ASN A 407 3.00 8.96 21.28
C ASN A 407 2.69 9.42 19.83
N PRO A 408 3.54 10.26 19.21
CA PRO A 408 3.30 10.79 17.86
C PRO A 408 3.55 9.76 16.75
N ASP A 409 4.29 8.68 17.05
CA ASP A 409 4.60 7.60 16.12
C ASP A 409 3.50 6.52 16.09
N ARG A 410 2.56 6.54 17.05
CA ARG A 410 1.40 5.63 17.05
C ARG A 410 0.39 6.07 15.98
N ALA A 411 0.21 5.21 14.98
CA ALA A 411 -0.64 5.52 13.83
C ALA A 411 -1.69 4.46 13.49
N TRP A 412 -1.38 3.16 13.66
CA TRP A 412 -2.30 2.09 13.28
C TRP A 412 -3.64 2.22 14.02
N TYR A 413 -4.74 2.32 13.26
CA TYR A 413 -6.10 2.61 13.73
C TYR A 413 -6.24 3.76 14.74
N THR A 414 -5.27 4.67 14.80
CA THR A 414 -5.30 5.83 15.70
C THR A 414 -6.09 6.95 15.02
N ARG A 415 -7.05 7.54 15.75
CA ARG A 415 -7.84 8.67 15.24
C ARG A 415 -6.95 9.91 15.07
N MET A 416 -7.24 10.71 14.06
CA MET A 416 -6.66 12.04 13.95
C MET A 416 -7.28 12.97 14.98
N GLU A 417 -6.49 13.93 15.44
CA GLU A 417 -6.88 14.92 16.44
C GLU A 417 -6.56 16.31 15.90
N ILE A 418 -7.35 17.30 16.31
CA ILE A 418 -7.21 18.71 15.90
C ILE A 418 -6.25 19.46 16.84
N CYS A 419 -5.08 18.87 17.07
CA CYS A 419 -4.01 19.43 17.90
C CYS A 419 -2.68 19.37 17.16
N LEU A 420 -1.81 20.35 17.40
CA LEU A 420 -0.46 20.37 16.83
C LEU A 420 0.43 19.35 17.56
N THR A 421 0.97 18.38 16.81
CA THR A 421 1.89 17.38 17.38
C THR A 421 3.14 18.07 17.91
N GLN A 422 3.52 17.76 19.14
CA GLN A 422 4.73 18.32 19.74
C GLN A 422 5.98 17.73 19.11
N LEU A 423 6.87 18.59 18.62
CA LEU A 423 8.22 18.19 18.22
C LEU A 423 9.11 18.01 19.46
N PRO A 424 10.14 17.13 19.40
CA PRO A 424 11.13 17.01 20.45
C PRO A 424 11.75 18.37 20.82
N GLU A 425 12.05 18.56 22.09
CA GLU A 425 12.61 19.82 22.58
C GLU A 425 13.98 20.12 21.98
N VAL A 426 14.30 21.40 21.88
CA VAL A 426 15.57 21.93 21.39
C VAL A 426 16.08 22.99 22.36
N SER A 427 17.41 23.19 22.39
CA SER A 427 18.03 24.16 23.30
C SER A 427 18.05 25.58 22.73
N ASN A 428 17.99 25.72 21.40
CA ASN A 428 17.99 27.00 20.70
C ASN A 428 17.22 26.91 19.38
N ASP A 429 17.05 28.05 18.71
CA ASP A 429 16.25 28.19 17.48
C ASP A 429 16.92 27.60 16.23
N GLN A 430 18.24 27.40 16.24
CA GLN A 430 19.01 26.84 15.11
C GLN A 430 18.97 25.30 15.06
N GLU A 431 18.60 24.65 16.16
CA GLU A 431 18.53 23.20 16.26
C GLU A 431 17.34 22.61 15.50
N VAL A 432 17.55 21.45 14.88
CA VAL A 432 16.48 20.69 14.22
C VAL A 432 15.88 19.74 15.25
N ALA A 433 14.58 19.84 15.48
CA ALA A 433 13.89 19.03 16.49
C ALA A 433 13.99 17.53 16.20
N GLY A 434 14.46 16.78 17.19
CA GLY A 434 14.73 15.35 17.07
C GLY A 434 15.91 14.99 16.17
N GLY A 435 16.81 15.96 15.93
CA GLY A 435 18.13 15.75 15.32
C GLY A 435 18.19 15.95 13.80
N LYS A 436 19.30 16.53 13.34
CA LYS A 436 19.59 16.72 11.91
C LYS A 436 20.05 15.41 11.28
N LEU A 437 19.44 15.03 10.17
CA LEU A 437 19.84 13.84 9.40
C LEU A 437 20.98 14.17 8.44
N GLN A 438 21.83 13.16 8.18
CA GLN A 438 22.79 13.23 7.09
C GLN A 438 22.06 13.27 5.74
N LYS A 439 22.71 13.83 4.72
CA LYS A 439 22.19 13.83 3.34
C LYS A 439 22.32 12.44 2.72
N TRP A 440 21.45 12.12 1.76
CA TRP A 440 21.58 10.91 0.96
C TRP A 440 22.87 10.96 0.11
N PRO A 441 23.62 9.85 -0.03
CA PRO A 441 23.36 8.49 0.47
C PRO A 441 23.94 8.18 1.86
N ALA A 442 24.72 9.07 2.46
CA ALA A 442 25.36 8.83 3.77
C ALA A 442 24.36 8.46 4.88
N ARG A 443 23.16 9.05 4.80
CA ARG A 443 22.01 8.79 5.67
C ARG A 443 21.67 7.31 5.88
N LEU A 444 21.89 6.46 4.89
CA LEU A 444 21.50 5.05 4.94
C LEU A 444 22.16 4.27 6.08
N ASN A 445 23.43 4.61 6.37
CA ASN A 445 24.30 3.91 7.31
C ASN A 445 24.72 4.78 8.50
N SER A 446 24.38 6.07 8.52
CA SER A 446 24.61 6.92 9.69
C SER A 446 23.68 6.52 10.83
N ILE A 447 24.16 6.56 12.08
CA ILE A 447 23.33 6.30 13.26
C ILE A 447 22.16 7.29 13.30
N PRO A 448 20.90 6.81 13.24
CA PRO A 448 19.72 7.66 13.30
C PRO A 448 19.62 8.45 14.62
N PRO A 449 19.20 9.73 14.59
CA PRO A 449 19.04 10.56 15.79
C PRO A 449 18.23 9.89 16.90
N ARG A 450 17.13 9.20 16.57
CA ARG A 450 16.30 8.48 17.56
C ARG A 450 17.09 7.45 18.35
N ILE A 451 18.06 6.79 17.71
CA ILE A 451 18.97 5.82 18.36
C ILE A 451 20.02 6.54 19.19
N SER A 452 20.69 7.56 18.65
CA SER A 452 21.71 8.32 19.40
C SER A 452 21.17 9.04 20.64
N GLN A 453 19.88 9.42 20.63
CA GLN A 453 19.18 10.06 21.74
C GLN A 453 18.54 9.05 22.71
N GLY A 454 18.65 7.74 22.46
CA GLY A 454 18.10 6.69 23.32
C GLY A 454 16.56 6.62 23.33
N THR A 455 15.88 7.17 22.32
CA THR A 455 14.40 7.17 22.24
C THR A 455 13.82 5.85 21.75
N VAL A 456 14.65 4.95 21.23
CA VAL A 456 14.27 3.60 20.79
C VAL A 456 14.77 2.60 21.81
N GLU A 457 13.88 2.17 22.70
CA GLU A 457 14.22 1.25 23.79
C GLU A 457 14.82 -0.05 23.24
N GLY A 458 15.96 -0.47 23.81
CA GLY A 458 16.65 -1.70 23.43
C GLY A 458 17.47 -1.61 22.13
N VAL A 459 17.57 -0.45 21.47
CA VAL A 459 18.37 -0.26 20.26
C VAL A 459 19.40 0.84 20.47
N ASN A 460 20.68 0.47 20.46
CA ASN A 460 21.81 1.42 20.53
C ASN A 460 22.57 1.48 19.18
N ALA A 461 23.60 2.33 19.11
CA ALA A 461 24.39 2.51 17.90
C ALA A 461 25.11 1.22 17.44
N GLU A 462 25.58 0.42 18.40
CA GLU A 462 26.26 -0.86 18.13
C GLU A 462 25.29 -1.87 17.52
N ALA A 463 24.11 -2.05 18.10
CA ALA A 463 23.06 -2.94 17.59
C ALA A 463 22.64 -2.56 16.16
N PHE A 464 22.56 -1.26 15.85
CA PHE A 464 22.27 -0.78 14.50
C PHE A 464 23.37 -1.13 13.47
N GLN A 465 24.64 -1.02 13.87
CA GLN A 465 25.77 -1.39 13.01
C GLN A 465 25.81 -2.91 12.80
N GLN A 466 25.63 -3.68 13.87
CA GLN A 466 25.56 -5.14 13.82
C GLN A 466 24.41 -5.62 12.92
N ASP A 467 23.21 -5.02 13.01
CA ASP A 467 22.08 -5.31 12.11
C ASP A 467 22.46 -5.06 10.64
N SER A 468 23.12 -3.94 10.37
CA SER A 468 23.53 -3.58 9.00
C SER A 468 24.55 -4.55 8.42
N GLU A 469 25.54 -5.00 9.21
CA GLU A 469 26.52 -6.02 8.76
C GLU A 469 25.89 -7.41 8.64
N LEU A 470 24.99 -7.77 9.56
CA LEU A 470 24.24 -9.01 9.52
C LEU A 470 23.42 -9.12 8.23
N TRP A 471 22.70 -8.07 7.85
CA TRP A 471 21.88 -8.08 6.64
C TRP A 471 22.70 -8.10 5.36
N LYS A 472 23.88 -7.46 5.33
CA LYS A 472 24.81 -7.62 4.20
C LYS A 472 25.23 -9.08 4.02
N LYS A 473 25.61 -9.75 5.12
CA LYS A 473 25.96 -11.19 5.13
C LYS A 473 24.79 -12.06 4.66
N ARG A 474 23.60 -11.86 5.25
CA ARG A 474 22.38 -12.62 4.92
C ARG A 474 21.98 -12.47 3.46
N VAL A 475 21.92 -11.24 2.94
CA VAL A 475 21.57 -10.99 1.53
C VAL A 475 22.62 -11.58 0.59
N SER A 476 23.90 -11.56 0.94
CA SER A 476 24.96 -12.24 0.18
C SER A 476 24.73 -13.75 0.13
N TYR A 477 24.39 -14.37 1.27
CA TYR A 477 24.07 -15.78 1.33
C TYR A 477 22.82 -16.13 0.53
N TYR A 478 21.74 -15.33 0.63
CA TYR A 478 20.51 -15.55 -0.14
C TYR A 478 20.78 -15.56 -1.64
N LYS A 479 21.65 -14.67 -2.14
CA LYS A 479 22.06 -14.65 -3.55
C LYS A 479 22.85 -15.89 -3.97
N SER A 480 23.63 -16.48 -3.06
CA SER A 480 24.35 -17.72 -3.33
C SER A 480 23.42 -18.93 -3.47
N VAL A 481 22.28 -18.91 -2.77
CA VAL A 481 21.26 -19.95 -2.82
C VAL A 481 20.31 -19.75 -4.01
N ASN A 482 19.82 -18.52 -4.20
CA ASN A 482 18.98 -18.13 -5.31
C ASN A 482 19.63 -16.99 -6.10
N ASN A 483 20.35 -17.36 -7.17
CA ASN A 483 21.04 -16.40 -8.03
C ASN A 483 20.10 -15.38 -8.70
N GLN A 484 18.78 -15.66 -8.81
CA GLN A 484 17.79 -14.74 -9.35
C GLN A 484 17.67 -13.45 -8.55
N LEU A 485 18.00 -13.46 -7.25
CA LEU A 485 18.05 -12.25 -6.42
C LEU A 485 19.06 -11.22 -6.91
N GLY A 486 20.13 -11.68 -7.55
CA GLY A 486 21.15 -10.82 -8.14
C GLY A 486 20.88 -10.45 -9.60
N GLN A 487 19.88 -11.06 -10.25
CA GLN A 487 19.62 -10.86 -11.68
C GLN A 487 18.92 -9.51 -11.92
N PRO A 488 19.53 -8.59 -12.70
CA PRO A 488 18.90 -7.33 -13.03
C PRO A 488 17.55 -7.51 -13.73
N GLY A 489 16.54 -6.76 -13.29
CA GLY A 489 15.21 -6.76 -13.92
C GLY A 489 14.29 -7.93 -13.52
N ARG A 490 14.77 -8.93 -12.76
CA ARG A 490 13.95 -10.06 -12.29
C ARG A 490 12.92 -9.65 -11.24
N TYR A 491 13.31 -8.78 -10.32
CA TYR A 491 12.49 -8.27 -9.23
C TYR A 491 12.50 -6.74 -9.24
N ARG A 492 11.41 -6.12 -8.81
CA ARG A 492 11.28 -4.68 -8.66
C ARG A 492 10.58 -4.29 -7.37
N ASN A 493 9.41 -4.88 -7.10
CA ASN A 493 8.56 -4.61 -5.94
C ASN A 493 8.84 -5.65 -4.86
N LEU A 494 9.51 -5.25 -3.79
CA LEU A 494 9.82 -6.12 -2.66
C LEU A 494 8.97 -5.73 -1.44
N LEU A 495 8.56 -6.74 -0.68
CA LEU A 495 7.92 -6.58 0.62
C LEU A 495 8.81 -7.22 1.68
N ASP A 496 9.20 -6.47 2.70
CA ASP A 496 9.80 -7.02 3.90
C ASP A 496 8.77 -6.99 5.03
N MET A 497 8.27 -8.16 5.42
CA MET A 497 7.13 -8.28 6.31
C MET A 497 7.46 -7.95 7.77
N ASN A 498 8.74 -7.95 8.14
CA ASN A 498 9.21 -7.65 9.48
C ASN A 498 10.59 -6.98 9.42
N ALA A 499 10.61 -5.73 8.98
CA ALA A 499 11.82 -5.03 8.59
C ALA A 499 12.73 -4.63 9.75
N TYR A 500 12.20 -4.55 10.98
CA TYR A 500 12.92 -4.06 12.15
C TYR A 500 13.64 -2.72 11.85
N LEU A 501 14.97 -2.69 11.73
CA LEU A 501 15.76 -1.48 11.43
C LEU A 501 15.95 -1.21 9.92
N GLY A 502 15.34 -2.00 9.04
CA GLY A 502 15.39 -1.85 7.58
C GLY A 502 16.69 -2.37 6.94
N GLY A 503 17.44 -3.23 7.64
CA GLY A 503 18.74 -3.72 7.16
C GLY A 503 18.65 -4.53 5.86
N PHE A 504 17.59 -5.33 5.65
CA PHE A 504 17.35 -6.04 4.40
C PHE A 504 17.27 -5.08 3.20
N ALA A 505 16.46 -4.02 3.32
CA ALA A 505 16.35 -3.01 2.28
C ALA A 505 17.65 -2.21 2.09
N ALA A 506 18.37 -1.91 3.17
CA ALA A 506 19.66 -1.23 3.10
C ALA A 506 20.71 -2.06 2.32
N ALA A 507 20.74 -3.38 2.53
CA ALA A 507 21.61 -4.30 1.81
C ALA A 507 21.26 -4.45 0.31
N LEU A 508 20.05 -4.01 -0.09
CA LEU A 508 19.57 -4.05 -1.46
C LEU A 508 19.58 -2.68 -2.16
N VAL A 509 20.05 -1.61 -1.50
CA VAL A 509 20.00 -0.23 -2.03
C VAL A 509 20.69 -0.06 -3.39
N GLY A 510 21.71 -0.87 -3.67
CA GLY A 510 22.46 -0.82 -4.93
C GLY A 510 21.75 -1.47 -6.13
N TYR A 511 20.58 -2.09 -5.90
CA TYR A 511 19.79 -2.74 -6.93
C TYR A 511 18.61 -1.84 -7.33
N PRO A 512 18.10 -1.94 -8.57
CA PRO A 512 16.97 -1.16 -9.05
C PRO A 512 15.63 -1.70 -8.50
N VAL A 513 15.55 -1.95 -7.20
CA VAL A 513 14.36 -2.42 -6.47
C VAL A 513 13.90 -1.35 -5.49
N TRP A 514 12.66 -1.47 -5.03
CA TRP A 514 12.20 -0.76 -3.84
C TRP A 514 11.60 -1.77 -2.87
N VAL A 515 11.75 -1.51 -1.58
CA VAL A 515 11.27 -2.39 -0.52
C VAL A 515 10.22 -1.63 0.30
N MET A 516 9.02 -2.18 0.41
CA MET A 516 8.07 -1.78 1.44
C MET A 516 8.51 -2.42 2.76
N ASN A 517 9.12 -1.63 3.65
CA ASN A 517 9.57 -2.10 4.95
C ASN A 517 8.41 -2.08 5.93
N VAL A 518 7.90 -3.25 6.32
CA VAL A 518 6.82 -3.34 7.28
C VAL A 518 7.37 -3.48 8.69
N VAL A 519 6.89 -2.64 9.60
CA VAL A 519 7.05 -2.85 11.04
C VAL A 519 5.70 -3.33 11.59
N PRO A 520 5.59 -4.62 11.98
CA PRO A 520 4.33 -5.16 12.49
C PRO A 520 3.83 -4.39 13.71
N VAL A 521 2.53 -4.20 13.84
CA VAL A 521 1.97 -3.37 14.94
C VAL A 521 2.15 -3.99 16.32
N ASP A 522 2.33 -5.31 16.37
CA ASP A 522 2.41 -6.09 17.59
C ASP A 522 3.85 -6.42 18.02
N VAL A 523 4.85 -5.69 17.48
CA VAL A 523 6.25 -5.76 17.94
C VAL A 523 6.45 -4.99 19.24
N LYS A 524 7.44 -5.39 20.03
CA LYS A 524 7.78 -4.71 21.29
C LYS A 524 8.40 -3.34 21.07
N VAL A 525 9.25 -3.21 20.04
CA VAL A 525 10.01 -1.99 19.77
C VAL A 525 9.57 -1.42 18.43
N ASN A 526 8.97 -0.24 18.46
CA ASN A 526 8.55 0.45 17.24
C ASN A 526 9.75 1.11 16.56
N THR A 527 10.18 0.53 15.45
CA THR A 527 11.39 0.91 14.70
C THR A 527 11.11 1.60 13.37
N LEU A 528 9.84 1.84 13.02
CA LEU A 528 9.50 2.41 11.70
C LEU A 528 10.07 3.83 11.53
N GLY A 529 10.15 4.60 12.62
CA GLY A 529 10.82 5.91 12.61
C GLY A 529 12.30 5.81 12.22
N VAL A 530 12.99 4.75 12.66
CA VAL A 530 14.39 4.49 12.32
C VAL A 530 14.54 4.17 10.84
N VAL A 531 13.69 3.30 10.28
CA VAL A 531 13.67 2.96 8.85
C VAL A 531 13.57 4.24 8.01
N TYR A 532 12.66 5.13 8.38
CA TYR A 532 12.50 6.42 7.72
C TYR A 532 13.72 7.33 7.93
N GLU A 533 14.33 7.39 9.11
CA GLU A 533 15.55 8.17 9.35
C GLU A 533 16.77 7.66 8.55
N ARG A 534 16.80 6.39 8.12
CA ARG A 534 17.78 5.88 7.13
C ARG A 534 17.52 6.36 5.69
N GLY A 535 16.35 6.94 5.41
CA GLY A 535 15.95 7.33 4.05
C GLY A 535 15.31 6.19 3.25
N LEU A 536 14.72 5.23 3.95
CA LEU A 536 13.91 4.14 3.37
C LEU A 536 12.41 4.44 3.57
N ILE A 537 11.55 3.69 2.88
CA ILE A 537 10.09 3.80 2.99
C ILE A 537 9.49 2.56 3.66
N GLY A 538 8.36 2.71 4.36
CA GLY A 538 7.74 1.60 5.07
C GLY A 538 6.34 1.92 5.57
N THR A 539 5.69 0.95 6.20
CA THR A 539 4.33 1.12 6.77
C THR A 539 4.15 0.23 8.00
N TYR A 540 3.26 0.63 8.90
CA TYR A 540 2.70 -0.31 9.87
C TYR A 540 1.73 -1.28 9.19
N GLN A 541 1.67 -2.52 9.68
CA GLN A 541 0.69 -3.52 9.25
C GLN A 541 0.44 -4.54 10.37
N ASN A 542 -0.80 -5.00 10.49
CA ASN A 542 -1.12 -6.23 11.22
C ASN A 542 -1.31 -7.38 10.22
N TRP A 543 -0.49 -8.43 10.30
CA TRP A 543 -0.57 -9.56 9.36
C TRP A 543 -1.75 -10.50 9.62
N CYS A 544 -2.50 -10.32 10.71
CA CYS A 544 -3.81 -10.94 10.89
C CYS A 544 -4.92 -10.28 10.06
N GLU A 545 -4.60 -9.18 9.35
CA GLU A 545 -5.51 -8.50 8.44
C GLU A 545 -4.84 -8.31 7.07
N ALA A 546 -5.65 -8.27 6.00
CA ALA A 546 -5.13 -8.11 4.64
C ALA A 546 -4.50 -6.74 4.42
N MET A 547 -3.36 -6.62 3.74
CA MET A 547 -2.68 -5.35 3.48
C MET A 547 -3.50 -4.45 2.53
N SER A 548 -3.45 -3.13 2.75
CA SER A 548 -4.10 -2.10 1.90
C SER A 548 -3.41 -1.94 0.54
N THR A 549 -3.41 -3.01 -0.24
CA THR A 549 -2.79 -3.10 -1.57
C THR A 549 -3.58 -4.04 -2.48
N TYR A 550 -3.35 -3.92 -3.79
CA TYR A 550 -3.96 -4.78 -4.80
C TYR A 550 -3.32 -6.18 -4.82
N PRO A 551 -4.04 -7.22 -5.28
CA PRO A 551 -3.42 -8.51 -5.55
C PRO A 551 -2.27 -8.39 -6.56
N ARG A 552 -1.29 -9.31 -6.49
CA ARG A 552 -0.15 -9.39 -7.43
C ARG A 552 0.71 -8.12 -7.47
N THR A 553 0.99 -7.55 -6.31
CA THR A 553 1.78 -6.33 -6.15
C THR A 553 3.28 -6.61 -6.10
N TYR A 554 3.70 -7.65 -5.38
CA TYR A 554 5.11 -7.88 -5.08
C TYR A 554 5.70 -9.00 -5.93
N ASP A 555 6.93 -8.80 -6.38
CA ASP A 555 7.72 -9.83 -7.08
C ASP A 555 8.45 -10.74 -6.09
N LEU A 556 8.80 -10.18 -4.92
CA LEU A 556 9.43 -10.93 -3.84
C LEU A 556 8.90 -10.50 -2.47
N ILE A 557 8.60 -11.49 -1.62
CA ILE A 557 8.26 -11.28 -0.21
C ILE A 557 9.34 -11.89 0.67
N HIS A 558 9.82 -11.11 1.64
CA HIS A 558 10.75 -11.55 2.66
C HIS A 558 10.01 -11.60 4.01
N ALA A 559 10.09 -12.74 4.69
CA ALA A 559 9.40 -13.00 5.95
C ALA A 559 10.38 -13.56 6.98
N ASP A 560 11.05 -12.65 7.71
CA ASP A 560 11.92 -13.00 8.85
C ASP A 560 11.13 -13.03 10.16
N SER A 561 11.06 -14.22 10.77
CA SER A 561 10.43 -14.49 12.07
C SER A 561 8.96 -14.08 12.16
N VAL A 562 8.28 -13.93 11.01
CA VAL A 562 6.88 -13.49 10.93
C VAL A 562 5.96 -14.51 11.57
N PHE A 563 6.15 -15.81 11.31
CA PHE A 563 5.23 -16.83 11.79
C PHE A 563 5.44 -17.13 13.27
N SER A 564 6.68 -17.03 13.75
CA SER A 564 6.96 -17.01 15.19
C SER A 564 6.35 -15.78 15.88
N LEU A 565 6.41 -14.59 15.28
CA LEU A 565 5.83 -13.36 15.84
C LEU A 565 4.30 -13.42 15.95
N TYR A 566 3.63 -14.04 14.98
CA TYR A 566 2.18 -14.15 14.91
C TYR A 566 1.63 -15.47 15.44
N LYS A 567 2.51 -16.33 15.98
CA LYS A 567 2.13 -17.57 16.63
C LYS A 567 1.08 -17.30 17.71
N ASP A 568 0.00 -18.08 17.69
CA ASP A 568 -1.12 -18.00 18.63
C ASP A 568 -1.93 -16.67 18.59
N ARG A 569 -1.67 -15.77 17.62
CA ARG A 569 -2.42 -14.51 17.42
C ARG A 569 -3.48 -14.62 16.33
N CYS A 570 -3.10 -15.24 15.21
CA CYS A 570 -4.00 -15.57 14.11
C CYS A 570 -3.53 -16.81 13.36
N GLU A 571 -4.38 -17.32 12.48
CA GLU A 571 -4.10 -18.54 11.76
C GLU A 571 -2.98 -18.34 10.73
N MET A 572 -1.99 -19.23 10.75
CA MET A 572 -0.89 -19.26 9.77
C MET A 572 -1.41 -19.27 8.33
N GLU A 573 -2.53 -19.93 8.08
CA GLU A 573 -3.14 -19.98 6.75
C GLU A 573 -3.64 -18.61 6.26
N ASP A 574 -4.10 -17.74 7.16
CA ASP A 574 -4.62 -16.42 6.77
C ASP A 574 -3.48 -15.52 6.30
N ILE A 575 -2.34 -15.59 6.99
CA ILE A 575 -1.11 -14.90 6.58
C ILE A 575 -0.64 -15.43 5.23
N LEU A 576 -0.59 -16.75 5.04
CA LEU A 576 -0.13 -17.35 3.78
C LEU A 576 -1.07 -17.04 2.60
N LEU A 577 -2.38 -17.00 2.82
CA LEU A 577 -3.36 -16.63 1.79
C LEU A 577 -3.25 -15.14 1.43
N GLU A 578 -2.96 -14.27 2.40
CA GLU A 578 -2.66 -12.87 2.12
C GLU A 578 -1.35 -12.72 1.33
N MET A 579 -0.30 -13.47 1.69
CA MET A 579 0.94 -13.52 0.92
C MET A 579 0.68 -13.99 -0.52
N ASP A 580 -0.12 -15.04 -0.71
CA ASP A 580 -0.51 -15.50 -2.05
C ASP A 580 -1.28 -14.44 -2.84
N ARG A 581 -2.21 -13.72 -2.21
CA ARG A 581 -2.98 -12.66 -2.87
C ARG A 581 -2.06 -11.56 -3.39
N ILE A 582 -1.14 -11.07 -2.58
CA ILE A 582 -0.28 -9.92 -2.92
C ILE A 582 0.97 -10.29 -3.72
N LEU A 583 1.34 -11.57 -3.77
CA LEU A 583 2.45 -12.09 -4.58
C LEU A 583 2.01 -12.30 -6.04
N ARG A 584 2.87 -11.87 -6.97
CA ARG A 584 2.67 -12.12 -8.41
C ARG A 584 2.77 -13.61 -8.75
N PRO A 585 2.10 -14.08 -9.82
CA PRO A 585 2.45 -15.36 -10.43
C PRO A 585 3.96 -15.43 -10.68
N GLU A 586 4.59 -16.56 -10.35
CA GLU A 586 6.06 -16.74 -10.42
C GLU A 586 6.86 -15.82 -9.47
N GLY A 587 6.20 -15.11 -8.56
CA GLY A 587 6.84 -14.37 -7.48
C GLY A 587 7.53 -15.32 -6.49
N SER A 588 8.55 -14.80 -5.81
CA SER A 588 9.36 -15.58 -4.87
C SER A 588 9.11 -15.17 -3.43
N VAL A 589 9.29 -16.11 -2.50
CA VAL A 589 9.22 -15.85 -1.07
C VAL A 589 10.45 -16.44 -0.39
N ILE A 590 11.01 -15.67 0.54
CA ILE A 590 12.07 -16.13 1.45
C ILE A 590 11.50 -16.10 2.85
N PHE A 591 11.25 -17.28 3.41
CA PHE A 591 10.93 -17.42 4.83
C PHE A 591 12.22 -17.70 5.60
N ARG A 592 12.37 -17.03 6.74
CA ARG A 592 13.42 -17.30 7.72
C ARG A 592 12.73 -17.43 9.08
N ASP A 593 12.76 -18.61 9.68
CA ASP A 593 12.09 -18.85 10.96
C ASP A 593 12.68 -20.11 11.63
N ASP A 594 12.25 -20.44 12.85
CA ASP A 594 12.61 -21.70 13.49
C ASP A 594 12.17 -22.90 12.64
N VAL A 595 12.99 -23.96 12.59
CA VAL A 595 12.75 -25.17 11.80
C VAL A 595 11.34 -25.74 11.98
N ASP A 596 10.79 -25.69 13.19
CA ASP A 596 9.44 -26.21 13.47
C ASP A 596 8.34 -25.37 12.78
N MET A 597 8.58 -24.07 12.61
CA MET A 597 7.70 -23.20 11.81
C MET A 597 7.92 -23.42 10.32
N VAL A 598 9.16 -23.50 9.86
CA VAL A 598 9.51 -23.70 8.45
C VAL A 598 8.86 -24.99 7.89
N VAL A 599 8.89 -26.09 8.64
CA VAL A 599 8.25 -27.36 8.23
C VAL A 599 6.72 -27.21 8.13
N LYS A 600 6.09 -26.47 9.05
CA LYS A 600 4.64 -26.20 9.02
C LYS A 600 4.26 -25.32 7.83
N ILE A 601 5.02 -24.26 7.59
CA ILE A 601 4.85 -23.36 6.43
C ILE A 601 4.95 -24.18 5.15
N LYS A 602 6.02 -24.97 5.00
CA LYS A 602 6.22 -25.84 3.83
C LYS A 602 5.00 -26.72 3.57
N LYS A 603 4.49 -27.41 4.60
CA LYS A 603 3.32 -28.27 4.47
C LYS A 603 2.07 -27.53 3.97
N MET A 604 1.87 -26.27 4.38
CA MET A 604 0.74 -25.47 3.91
C MET A 604 0.94 -24.98 2.47
N ILE A 605 2.12 -24.44 2.13
CA ILE A 605 2.38 -23.93 0.78
C ILE A 605 2.45 -25.04 -0.27
N ASP A 606 2.82 -26.27 0.11
CA ASP A 606 2.69 -27.46 -0.74
C ASP A 606 1.21 -27.69 -1.14
N GLY A 607 0.26 -27.41 -0.24
CA GLY A 607 -1.19 -27.42 -0.52
C GLY A 607 -1.68 -26.22 -1.32
N MET A 608 -0.89 -25.15 -1.39
CA MET A 608 -1.09 -23.96 -2.23
C MET A 608 -0.43 -24.10 -3.61
N GLU A 609 0.16 -25.25 -3.92
CA GLU A 609 0.87 -25.53 -5.17
C GLU A 609 2.07 -24.60 -5.42
N TRP A 610 2.78 -24.23 -4.35
CA TRP A 610 4.05 -23.50 -4.46
C TRP A 610 5.22 -24.49 -4.52
N ASP A 611 6.20 -24.21 -5.36
CA ASP A 611 7.45 -24.95 -5.39
C ASP A 611 8.37 -24.41 -4.30
N SER A 612 8.99 -25.28 -3.50
CA SER A 612 9.77 -24.82 -2.34
C SER A 612 10.92 -25.73 -1.93
N GLN A 613 11.96 -25.13 -1.39
CA GLN A 613 13.17 -25.80 -0.89
C GLN A 613 13.58 -25.24 0.47
N ILE A 614 13.76 -26.13 1.46
CA ILE A 614 14.38 -25.78 2.74
C ILE A 614 15.89 -25.73 2.54
N VAL A 615 16.52 -24.69 3.08
CA VAL A 615 17.96 -24.44 3.01
C VAL A 615 18.47 -24.14 4.41
N ASP A 616 19.70 -24.55 4.68
CA ASP A 616 20.36 -24.28 5.95
C ASP A 616 20.62 -22.77 6.18
N HIS A 617 20.90 -22.43 7.43
CA HIS A 617 21.32 -21.10 7.82
C HIS A 617 22.69 -20.77 7.23
N GLU A 618 23.00 -19.48 7.05
CA GLU A 618 24.32 -19.01 6.59
C GLU A 618 25.49 -19.39 7.52
N ASP A 619 25.20 -19.91 8.73
CA ASP A 619 26.19 -20.33 9.74
C ASP A 619 26.22 -21.86 9.91
N GLY A 620 25.54 -22.58 9.01
CA GLY A 620 25.62 -24.03 8.89
C GLY A 620 24.36 -24.79 9.31
N PRO A 621 24.39 -26.13 9.16
CA PRO A 621 23.22 -26.99 9.29
C PRO A 621 22.73 -27.19 10.73
N HIS A 622 23.55 -26.86 11.74
CA HIS A 622 23.18 -27.05 13.15
C HIS A 622 22.36 -25.90 13.73
N GLN A 623 22.20 -24.79 13.00
CA GLN A 623 21.31 -23.71 13.42
C GLN A 623 19.85 -24.15 13.32
N ARG A 624 19.07 -23.86 14.37
CA ARG A 624 17.62 -24.13 14.41
C ARG A 624 16.84 -23.25 13.47
N GLU A 625 17.26 -22.01 13.29
CA GLU A 625 16.69 -21.13 12.28
C GLU A 625 17.05 -21.66 10.88
N LYS A 626 16.05 -21.76 10.02
CA LYS A 626 16.19 -22.28 8.65
C LYS A 626 15.59 -21.31 7.66
N LEU A 627 15.99 -21.48 6.40
CA LEU A 627 15.43 -20.75 5.28
C LEU A 627 14.50 -21.67 4.49
N LEU A 628 13.43 -21.11 3.96
CA LEU A 628 12.58 -21.75 2.97
C LEU A 628 12.41 -20.80 1.80
N PHE A 629 12.99 -21.17 0.68
CA PHE A 629 12.81 -20.47 -0.59
C PHE A 629 11.60 -21.10 -1.28
N ALA A 630 10.64 -20.26 -1.66
CA ALA A 630 9.45 -20.70 -2.36
C ALA A 630 9.17 -19.84 -3.60
N VAL A 631 8.53 -20.45 -4.59
CA VAL A 631 8.08 -19.78 -5.82
C VAL A 631 6.62 -20.14 -6.03
N LYS A 632 5.78 -19.11 -6.17
CA LYS A 632 4.38 -19.28 -6.51
C LYS A 632 4.25 -19.74 -7.95
N LYS A 633 3.61 -20.88 -8.19
CA LYS A 633 3.41 -21.40 -9.54
C LYS A 633 2.61 -20.41 -10.41
N TYR A 634 2.95 -20.34 -11.69
CA TYR A 634 2.17 -19.58 -12.66
C TYR A 634 0.79 -20.20 -12.87
N TRP A 635 -0.26 -19.41 -12.68
CA TRP A 635 -1.62 -19.76 -13.09
C TRP A 635 -2.49 -18.50 -13.22
N THR A 636 -3.48 -18.56 -14.11
CA THR A 636 -4.44 -17.47 -14.36
C THR A 636 -5.87 -18.01 -14.37
N ALA A 637 -6.85 -17.12 -14.25
CA ALA A 637 -8.23 -17.44 -14.54
C ALA A 637 -8.37 -17.99 -15.98
N PRO A 638 -9.34 -18.89 -16.24
CA PRO A 638 -9.64 -19.34 -17.59
C PRO A 638 -10.21 -18.20 -18.44
N ALA A 639 -10.18 -18.35 -19.77
CA ALA A 639 -10.85 -17.43 -20.65
C ALA A 639 -12.35 -17.37 -20.30
N VAL A 640 -12.92 -16.17 -20.31
CA VAL A 640 -14.37 -16.00 -20.17
C VAL A 640 -15.00 -16.67 -21.39
N LYS A 641 -15.81 -17.72 -21.18
CA LYS A 641 -16.61 -18.30 -22.25
C LYS A 641 -17.63 -17.25 -22.66
N THR A 642 -17.48 -16.68 -23.86
CA THR A 642 -18.53 -15.87 -24.48
C THR A 642 -19.72 -16.78 -24.75
N SER A 643 -20.74 -16.70 -23.90
CA SER A 643 -22.06 -17.29 -24.12
C SER A 643 -22.88 -16.46 -25.07
#